data_AF-A0A1Y1VTQ6-F1
#
_entry.id   AF-A0A1Y1VTQ6-F1
#
_cell.length_a   1.000
_cell.length_b   1.000
_cell.length_c   1.000
_cell.angle_alpha   90.00
_cell.angle_beta   90.00
_cell.angle_gamma   90.00
#
_symmetry.space_group_name_H-M   'P 1'
#
loop_
_entity.id
_entity.type
_entity.pdbx_description
1 polymer ?
#
loop_
_entity_poly.entity_id
_entity_poly.type
_entity_poly.pdbx_seq_one_letter_code
_entity_poly.pdbx_strand_id
1 'polypeptide(L)'
;MDYDNKNIKLYEMGTIKSVTVNVLGYFNDDVDGNMYLSIINEFNNYSTEKNLDIEVKLHILSTSNSTNSIADYGTTIDSLLKKKSNKYDIYVYDNVYTTEFGNNLLDLKDLFSKDYLNLYNQYILTNTCYYKDKLVGLPIALAFNALYSNHILLNKYNKTIPKTWDELRETSKYILDEERKLNHTDLIGYNGLFNDKEEGFSSIYEFIYSYRESYDSSFPELTSQESINALEMIKKVMKETSSDSIFRSDNLSIMFDFMRGNALFVKYYILPEYIFRDTYNMTVLPGGKEGISSTIVTGFNAGINKYLPEEKKNATISVLKFSTSVEIQKKYYMNQIIVTGIDSLNYDEEVCEVCNCEFFKNIQPIARPVEKIDNYDEYSEKFRNYIYDFLYGNETAEKVLKKADDIKKIYYISTDTKNSSLGLITAIIISIIIFIISTSLIFLFRENFNPFFEFLSFDFWIIKNIGSILMLCSIYMKYGRISNVKCHMMSVLFLTGLSLNYIPVLYKLIINFPGESNFSEWIKNHQYTYLLTLIIMEIILNGLSFIYEYDLHDIFITEGQNFQIYKMNNIFGRIMFGIMIGYKFLLIFIMLFYIFIEWNLSTSIYEIRLIVTSLYIDILSLILLFLFDIITINNYLSYFIIPSCIIFIISISNYGLLYGYKLICGFLNKENLKLSFIHSVDKGFINNETIQSSAKTTELTTIGGNTTKNSINYNNNNNNNNNNNNNNNNNNNNNNNNNNNNNNNNNNNNNNNNKSNNNTSKVSILSKIIDYHYTT
;
A
#
# COMPACT_ATOMS: atom_id res chain seq x y z
N MET A 1 68.07 -75.21 20.54
CA MET A 1 67.24 -75.81 21.60
C MET A 1 66.28 -74.76 22.07
N ASP A 2 65.01 -75.12 22.03
CA ASP A 2 63.84 -74.26 22.04
C ASP A 2 63.67 -73.36 23.28
N TYR A 3 63.19 -72.16 22.96
CA TYR A 3 62.09 -71.44 23.59
C TYR A 3 61.40 -72.08 24.78
N ASP A 4 61.16 -71.28 25.82
CA ASP A 4 59.85 -71.32 26.47
C ASP A 4 59.31 -69.92 26.78
N ASN A 5 58.09 -69.70 26.28
CA ASN A 5 57.29 -68.49 26.28
C ASN A 5 56.70 -68.23 27.68
N LYS A 6 56.82 -67.00 28.18
CA LYS A 6 55.88 -66.46 29.18
C LYS A 6 55.08 -65.31 28.58
N ASN A 7 53.82 -65.63 28.28
CA ASN A 7 52.77 -64.75 27.80
C ASN A 7 52.62 -63.49 28.66
N ILE A 8 52.91 -62.33 28.08
CA ILE A 8 52.33 -61.04 28.50
C ILE A 8 51.18 -60.76 27.53
N LYS A 9 49.94 -60.88 28.00
CA LYS A 9 48.76 -60.39 27.27
C LYS A 9 48.78 -58.87 27.29
N LEU A 10 49.22 -58.26 26.18
CA LEU A 10 48.86 -56.88 25.83
C LEU A 10 47.35 -56.87 25.59
N TYR A 11 46.60 -56.22 26.48
CA TYR A 11 45.25 -55.76 26.16
C TYR A 11 45.41 -54.63 25.13
N GLU A 12 44.94 -54.85 23.91
CA GLU A 12 44.65 -53.77 22.98
C GLU A 12 43.66 -52.81 23.67
N MET A 13 44.15 -51.67 24.13
CA MET A 13 43.30 -50.51 24.41
C MET A 13 42.68 -50.11 23.08
N GLY A 14 41.42 -50.48 22.87
CA GLY A 14 40.63 -49.97 21.77
C GLY A 14 40.73 -48.45 21.76
N THR A 15 41.13 -47.89 20.62
CA THR A 15 41.12 -46.45 20.39
C THR A 15 39.68 -45.96 20.48
N ILE A 16 39.29 -45.44 21.63
CA ILE A 16 38.02 -44.73 21.82
C ILE A 16 38.11 -43.49 20.92
N LYS A 17 37.34 -43.47 19.82
CA LYS A 17 37.27 -42.31 18.92
C LYS A 17 36.52 -41.20 19.67
N SER A 18 37.23 -40.14 20.08
CA SER A 18 36.58 -38.93 20.58
C SER A 18 35.72 -38.29 19.48
N VAL A 19 34.55 -37.77 19.85
CA VAL A 19 33.68 -37.04 18.93
C VAL A 19 34.19 -35.60 18.84
N THR A 20 34.67 -35.19 17.66
CA THR A 20 35.08 -33.81 17.42
C THR A 20 33.90 -32.92 17.01
N VAL A 21 33.64 -31.87 17.80
CA VAL A 21 32.68 -30.81 17.51
C VAL A 21 33.42 -29.57 16.98
N ASN A 22 33.10 -29.12 15.78
CA ASN A 22 33.70 -27.96 15.14
C ASN A 22 32.79 -26.75 15.32
N VAL A 23 33.33 -25.68 15.92
CA VAL A 23 32.63 -24.42 16.12
C VAL A 23 33.21 -23.39 15.17
N LEU A 24 32.37 -22.71 14.39
CA LEU A 24 32.76 -21.55 13.60
C LEU A 24 32.33 -20.28 14.32
N GLY A 25 33.27 -19.37 14.55
CA GLY A 25 33.03 -18.04 15.08
C GLY A 25 33.70 -16.94 14.25
N TYR A 26 33.33 -15.70 14.53
CA TYR A 26 33.91 -14.49 13.95
C TYR A 26 34.36 -13.51 15.02
N PHE A 27 35.42 -12.76 14.74
CA PHE A 27 35.85 -11.60 15.52
C PHE A 27 36.33 -10.47 14.62
N ASN A 28 36.09 -9.25 15.06
CA ASN A 28 36.61 -8.05 14.42
C ASN A 28 37.93 -7.57 15.06
N ASP A 29 38.14 -7.84 16.36
CA ASP A 29 39.30 -7.39 17.17
C ASP A 29 39.77 -8.44 18.21
N ASP A 30 41.00 -8.30 18.73
CA ASP A 30 41.69 -9.27 19.61
C ASP A 30 40.96 -9.59 20.94
N VAL A 31 40.00 -8.77 21.36
CA VAL A 31 39.29 -8.93 22.66
C VAL A 31 38.24 -10.04 22.62
N ASP A 32 37.46 -10.15 21.54
CA ASP A 32 36.35 -11.12 21.41
C ASP A 32 36.84 -12.55 21.16
N GLY A 33 37.99 -12.71 20.49
CA GLY A 33 38.60 -14.02 20.24
C GLY A 33 38.96 -14.76 21.54
N ASN A 34 39.32 -14.01 22.59
CA ASN A 34 39.63 -14.57 23.91
C ASN A 34 38.40 -15.17 24.59
N MET A 35 37.19 -14.64 24.35
CA MET A 35 35.97 -15.18 24.93
C MET A 35 35.71 -16.61 24.46
N TYR A 36 35.63 -16.81 23.14
CA TYR A 36 35.33 -18.13 22.57
C TYR A 36 36.38 -19.15 22.96
N LEU A 37 37.66 -18.76 22.87
CA LEU A 37 38.76 -19.63 23.23
C LEU A 37 38.70 -20.06 24.70
N SER A 38 38.35 -19.13 25.60
CA SER A 38 38.23 -19.41 27.03
C SER A 38 37.12 -20.44 27.30
N ILE A 39 35.91 -20.21 26.76
CA ILE A 39 34.76 -21.11 26.95
C ILE A 39 35.05 -22.50 26.39
N ILE A 40 35.66 -22.57 25.20
CA ILE A 40 36.00 -23.84 24.55
C ILE A 40 37.09 -24.61 25.31
N ASN A 41 38.12 -23.93 25.80
CA ASN A 41 39.15 -24.57 26.62
C ASN A 41 38.56 -25.12 27.92
N GLU A 42 37.65 -24.37 28.55
CA GLU A 42 36.97 -24.82 29.75
C GLU A 42 36.07 -26.04 29.49
N PHE A 43 35.36 -26.07 28.37
CA PHE A 43 34.62 -27.27 27.96
C PHE A 43 35.53 -28.48 27.73
N ASN A 44 36.67 -28.30 27.05
CA ASN A 44 37.59 -29.42 26.78
C ASN A 44 38.19 -29.99 28.07
N ASN A 45 38.50 -29.14 29.06
CA ASN A 45 38.90 -29.58 30.39
C ASN A 45 37.76 -30.33 31.10
N TYR A 46 36.55 -29.76 31.10
CA TYR A 46 35.36 -30.39 31.66
C TYR A 46 35.06 -31.76 31.02
N SER A 47 35.19 -31.86 29.70
CA SER A 47 35.00 -33.10 28.94
C SER A 47 36.01 -34.18 29.37
N THR A 48 37.26 -33.78 29.60
CA THR A 48 38.32 -34.67 30.09
C THR A 48 38.04 -35.14 31.52
N GLU A 49 37.66 -34.22 32.42
CA GLU A 49 37.36 -34.54 33.82
C GLU A 49 36.13 -35.46 33.98
N LYS A 50 35.13 -35.28 33.11
CA LYS A 50 33.90 -36.07 33.11
C LYS A 50 33.93 -37.29 32.19
N ASN A 51 35.04 -37.53 31.48
CA ASN A 51 35.19 -38.58 30.48
C ASN A 51 34.04 -38.59 29.45
N LEU A 52 33.73 -37.43 28.87
CA LEU A 52 32.65 -37.31 27.87
C LEU A 52 33.08 -37.77 26.47
N ASP A 53 34.39 -37.95 26.25
CA ASP A 53 34.98 -38.27 24.94
C ASP A 53 34.61 -37.27 23.83
N ILE A 54 34.44 -35.99 24.20
CA ILE A 54 34.14 -34.88 23.26
C ILE A 54 35.34 -33.93 23.19
N GLU A 55 35.80 -33.61 21.99
CA GLU A 55 36.80 -32.56 21.74
C GLU A 55 36.17 -31.44 20.92
N VAL A 56 36.28 -30.20 21.37
CA VAL A 56 35.79 -29.03 20.63
C VAL A 56 36.94 -28.31 19.94
N LYS A 57 36.79 -28.10 18.63
CA LYS A 57 37.71 -27.34 17.78
C LYS A 57 37.08 -26.04 17.36
N LEU A 58 37.69 -24.93 17.80
CA LEU A 58 37.28 -23.58 17.43
C LEU A 58 37.98 -23.16 16.13
N HIS A 59 37.17 -22.77 15.15
CA HIS A 59 37.61 -22.17 13.90
C HIS A 59 37.15 -20.73 13.89
N ILE A 60 38.07 -19.80 13.70
CA ILE A 60 37.75 -18.38 13.79
C ILE A 60 38.08 -17.65 12.49
N LEU A 61 37.11 -16.92 11.98
CA LEU A 61 37.29 -15.97 10.87
C LEU A 61 37.54 -14.57 11.44
N SER A 62 38.52 -13.87 10.86
CA SER A 62 39.04 -12.61 11.34
C SER A 62 39.46 -11.69 10.20
N THR A 63 39.68 -10.42 10.52
CA THR A 63 40.32 -9.45 9.63
C THR A 63 41.76 -9.84 9.25
N SER A 64 42.41 -10.71 10.04
CA SER A 64 43.75 -11.22 9.75
C SER A 64 43.78 -12.44 8.81
N ASN A 65 42.65 -13.14 8.62
CA ASN A 65 42.58 -14.37 7.81
C ASN A 65 41.45 -14.41 6.75
N SER A 66 40.60 -13.38 6.70
CA SER A 66 39.48 -13.22 5.75
C SER A 66 39.37 -11.76 5.28
N THR A 67 38.79 -11.53 4.10
CA THR A 67 38.45 -10.18 3.62
C THR A 67 37.31 -9.55 4.44
N ASN A 68 37.38 -8.22 4.58
CA ASN A 68 36.80 -7.39 5.64
C ASN A 68 35.26 -7.17 5.59
N SER A 69 34.49 -7.80 6.49
CA SER A 69 33.32 -7.24 7.20
C SER A 69 32.51 -8.34 7.95
N ILE A 70 31.65 -7.93 8.90
CA ILE A 70 30.62 -8.81 9.50
C ILE A 70 29.69 -9.38 8.40
N ALA A 71 29.39 -8.59 7.37
CA ALA A 71 28.59 -9.01 6.21
C ALA A 71 29.27 -10.13 5.41
N ASP A 72 30.59 -10.06 5.20
CA ASP A 72 31.35 -11.14 4.54
C ASP A 72 31.34 -12.44 5.36
N TYR A 73 31.33 -12.32 6.69
CA TYR A 73 31.15 -13.48 7.56
C TYR A 73 29.73 -14.06 7.48
N GLY A 74 28.71 -13.19 7.53
CA GLY A 74 27.30 -13.58 7.39
C GLY A 74 27.04 -14.34 6.09
N THR A 75 27.52 -13.79 4.96
CA THR A 75 27.42 -14.44 3.64
C THR A 75 28.19 -15.76 3.55
N THR A 76 29.31 -15.89 4.27
CA THR A 76 30.05 -17.16 4.34
C THR A 76 29.25 -18.23 5.07
N ILE A 77 28.66 -17.91 6.23
CA ILE A 77 27.77 -18.84 6.94
C ILE A 77 26.58 -19.20 6.08
N ASP A 78 25.90 -18.21 5.49
CA ASP A 78 24.74 -18.41 4.64
C ASP A 78 25.05 -19.40 3.50
N SER A 79 26.17 -19.20 2.80
CA SER A 79 26.64 -20.08 1.72
C SER A 79 26.89 -21.51 2.22
N LEU A 80 27.51 -21.68 3.39
CA LEU A 80 27.76 -23.00 3.99
C LEU A 80 26.45 -23.70 4.38
N LEU A 81 25.51 -22.97 4.99
CA LEU A 81 24.22 -23.48 5.42
C LEU A 81 23.32 -23.84 4.22
N LYS A 82 23.24 -22.98 3.20
CA LYS A 82 22.49 -23.25 1.95
C LYS A 82 23.04 -24.45 1.19
N LYS A 83 24.36 -24.67 1.22
CA LYS A 83 25.01 -25.87 0.65
C LYS A 83 24.88 -27.12 1.53
N LYS A 84 24.24 -27.02 2.70
CA LYS A 84 24.10 -28.11 3.68
C LYS A 84 25.46 -28.71 4.06
N SER A 85 26.46 -27.84 4.23
CA SER A 85 27.81 -28.25 4.58
C SER A 85 27.87 -28.81 6.00
N ASN A 86 28.55 -29.94 6.18
CA ASN A 86 28.82 -30.55 7.49
C ASN A 86 30.24 -30.21 8.01
N LYS A 87 30.83 -29.13 7.50
CA LYS A 87 32.17 -28.69 7.90
C LYS A 87 32.20 -28.18 9.35
N TYR A 88 31.14 -27.49 9.77
CA TYR A 88 31.00 -26.96 11.12
C TYR A 88 29.69 -27.43 11.74
N ASP A 89 29.76 -27.68 13.04
CA ASP A 89 28.70 -28.29 13.84
C ASP A 89 27.90 -27.22 14.60
N ILE A 90 28.58 -26.20 15.12
CA ILE A 90 27.99 -25.00 15.74
C ILE A 90 28.45 -23.76 14.97
N TYR A 91 27.51 -22.85 14.72
CA TYR A 91 27.77 -21.54 14.16
C TYR A 91 27.50 -20.48 15.22
N VAL A 92 28.51 -19.65 15.51
CA VAL A 92 28.35 -18.42 16.29
C VAL A 92 28.18 -17.27 15.31
N TYR A 93 27.07 -16.56 15.39
CA TYR A 93 26.69 -15.54 14.43
C TYR A 93 26.07 -14.31 15.09
N ASP A 94 26.23 -13.14 14.46
CA ASP A 94 25.56 -11.92 14.90
C ASP A 94 24.04 -12.11 14.82
N ASN A 95 23.34 -11.67 15.87
CA ASN A 95 21.90 -11.84 16.00
C ASN A 95 21.05 -11.30 14.83
N VAL A 96 21.59 -10.43 13.96
CA VAL A 96 20.87 -9.96 12.75
C VAL A 96 20.58 -11.07 11.75
N TYR A 97 21.45 -12.08 11.69
CA TYR A 97 21.35 -13.16 10.72
C TYR A 97 20.43 -14.30 11.17
N THR A 98 19.76 -14.18 12.31
CA THR A 98 18.84 -15.19 12.84
C THR A 98 17.75 -15.55 11.84
N THR A 99 17.20 -14.56 11.14
CA THR A 99 16.15 -14.77 10.14
C THR A 99 16.65 -15.44 8.87
N GLU A 100 17.86 -15.08 8.44
CA GLU A 100 18.51 -15.65 7.26
C GLU A 100 18.93 -17.11 7.50
N PHE A 101 19.49 -17.41 8.66
CA PHE A 101 20.06 -18.72 8.98
C PHE A 101 19.01 -19.69 9.53
N GLY A 102 17.94 -19.18 10.14
CA GLY A 102 17.03 -19.97 10.96
C GLY A 102 16.40 -21.20 10.28
N ASN A 103 16.20 -21.19 8.96
CA ASN A 103 15.69 -22.37 8.26
C ASN A 103 16.67 -23.56 8.22
N ASN A 104 17.98 -23.27 8.34
CA ASN A 104 19.08 -24.23 8.27
C ASN A 104 19.67 -24.58 9.65
N LEU A 105 19.14 -24.00 10.72
CA LEU A 105 19.55 -24.29 12.09
C LEU A 105 18.58 -25.27 12.76
N LEU A 106 19.10 -26.04 13.72
CA LEU A 106 18.33 -26.97 14.51
C LEU A 106 17.38 -26.21 15.45
N ASP A 107 16.15 -26.70 15.59
CA ASP A 107 15.22 -26.16 16.58
C ASP A 107 15.62 -26.63 17.99
N LEU A 108 15.97 -25.67 18.84
CA LEU A 108 16.45 -25.88 20.20
C LEU A 108 15.33 -25.86 21.24
N LYS A 109 14.10 -25.49 20.86
CA LYS A 109 13.00 -25.20 21.79
C LYS A 109 12.70 -26.35 22.75
N ASP A 110 12.72 -27.59 22.25
CA ASP A 110 12.45 -28.79 23.04
C ASP A 110 13.71 -29.39 23.70
N LEU A 111 14.90 -28.85 23.40
CA LEU A 111 16.18 -29.32 23.97
C LEU A 111 16.51 -28.67 25.32
N PHE A 112 15.86 -27.55 25.62
CA PHE A 112 15.99 -26.79 26.86
C PHE A 112 14.65 -26.76 27.61
N SER A 113 14.70 -26.78 28.94
CA SER A 113 13.47 -26.68 29.74
C SER A 113 12.89 -25.27 29.66
N LYS A 114 11.57 -25.14 29.84
CA LYS A 114 10.91 -23.82 29.93
C LYS A 114 11.49 -22.99 31.07
N ASP A 115 11.77 -23.61 32.21
CA ASP A 115 12.35 -22.93 33.37
C ASP A 115 13.72 -22.34 33.05
N TYR A 116 14.54 -23.06 32.26
CA TYR A 116 15.83 -22.56 31.79
C TYR A 116 15.67 -21.37 30.83
N LEU A 117 14.78 -21.47 29.84
CA LEU A 117 14.54 -20.38 28.90
C LEU A 117 13.94 -19.13 29.57
N ASN A 118 13.22 -19.32 30.68
CA ASN A 118 12.68 -18.23 31.51
C ASN A 118 13.76 -17.46 32.29
N LEU A 119 14.99 -17.99 32.40
CA LEU A 119 16.12 -17.26 33.00
C LEU A 119 16.62 -16.12 32.10
N TYR A 120 16.34 -16.20 30.80
CA TYR A 120 16.71 -15.16 29.83
C TYR A 120 15.70 -14.02 29.83
N ASN A 121 16.16 -12.83 29.44
CA ASN A 121 15.26 -11.74 29.12
C ASN A 121 14.35 -12.14 27.94
N GLN A 122 13.03 -12.19 28.17
CA GLN A 122 12.08 -12.71 27.18
C GLN A 122 11.98 -11.84 25.93
N TYR A 123 12.16 -10.52 26.07
CA TYR A 123 12.19 -9.62 24.93
C TYR A 123 13.42 -9.91 24.05
N ILE A 124 14.59 -10.04 24.65
CA ILE A 124 15.83 -10.34 23.92
C ILE A 124 15.71 -11.69 23.23
N LEU A 125 15.39 -12.74 23.98
CA LEU A 125 15.29 -14.11 23.45
C LEU A 125 14.35 -14.17 22.25
N THR A 126 13.15 -13.59 22.36
CA THR A 126 12.14 -13.59 21.30
C THR A 126 12.61 -12.86 20.05
N ASN A 127 13.21 -11.68 20.19
CA ASN A 127 13.54 -10.84 19.04
C ASN A 127 14.92 -11.13 18.42
N THR A 128 15.79 -11.87 19.12
CA THR A 128 17.15 -12.12 18.65
C THR A 128 17.42 -13.59 18.34
N CYS A 129 16.65 -14.55 18.85
CA CYS A 129 16.99 -15.98 18.76
C CYS A 129 15.92 -16.86 18.08
N TYR A 130 14.73 -16.32 17.82
CA TYR A 130 13.65 -17.05 17.17
C TYR A 130 13.63 -16.80 15.65
N TYR A 131 13.33 -17.85 14.92
CA TYR A 131 12.94 -17.79 13.52
C TYR A 131 11.55 -18.42 13.37
N LYS A 132 10.53 -17.58 13.17
CA LYS A 132 9.12 -17.99 13.27
C LYS A 132 8.91 -18.63 14.67
N ASP A 133 8.35 -19.83 14.75
CA ASP A 133 8.07 -20.49 16.04
C ASP A 133 9.25 -21.33 16.59
N LYS A 134 10.42 -21.31 15.93
CA LYS A 134 11.60 -22.13 16.25
C LYS A 134 12.66 -21.33 16.98
N LEU A 135 13.20 -21.90 18.06
CA LEU A 135 14.35 -21.33 18.75
C LEU A 135 15.61 -21.82 18.03
N VAL A 136 16.28 -20.96 17.26
CA VAL A 136 17.37 -21.38 16.35
C VAL A 136 18.76 -21.05 16.88
N GLY A 137 18.84 -20.36 18.00
CA GLY A 137 20.08 -20.10 18.71
C GLY A 137 19.84 -19.72 20.17
N LEU A 138 20.92 -19.62 20.93
CA LEU A 138 20.92 -19.02 22.26
C LEU A 138 22.00 -17.93 22.33
N PRO A 139 21.80 -16.84 23.09
CA PRO A 139 22.81 -15.82 23.29
C PRO A 139 24.05 -16.41 23.96
N ILE A 140 25.22 -16.20 23.35
CA ILE A 140 26.52 -16.59 23.90
C ILE A 140 27.16 -15.39 24.59
N ALA A 141 27.16 -14.23 23.92
CA ALA A 141 27.43 -12.93 24.51
C ALA A 141 26.53 -11.90 23.84
N LEU A 142 25.92 -11.06 24.66
CA LEU A 142 25.25 -9.85 24.20
C LEU A 142 26.23 -8.69 24.15
N ALA A 143 25.84 -7.64 23.44
CA ALA A 143 26.47 -6.34 23.53
C ALA A 143 25.38 -5.27 23.54
N PHE A 144 25.60 -4.25 24.38
CA PHE A 144 24.76 -3.08 24.52
C PHE A 144 25.63 -1.83 24.51
N ASN A 145 25.03 -0.71 24.15
CA ASN A 145 25.66 0.60 24.28
C ASN A 145 25.35 1.23 25.64
N ALA A 146 26.33 1.96 26.17
CA ALA A 146 26.21 2.76 27.39
C ALA A 146 26.70 4.20 27.13
N LEU A 147 26.25 5.14 27.96
CA LEU A 147 26.80 6.49 28.04
C LEU A 147 27.94 6.51 29.05
N TYR A 148 29.13 6.85 28.58
CA TYR A 148 30.29 7.15 29.41
C TYR A 148 30.39 8.66 29.63
N SER A 149 30.35 9.08 30.89
CA SER A 149 30.37 10.48 31.30
C SER A 149 31.64 10.80 32.08
N ASN A 150 32.43 11.77 31.61
CA ASN A 150 33.70 12.15 32.22
C ASN A 150 33.45 12.82 33.59
N HIS A 151 33.59 12.05 34.67
CA HIS A 151 33.22 12.52 36.00
C HIS A 151 34.21 13.58 36.52
N ILE A 152 35.44 13.61 36.02
CA ILE A 152 36.45 14.63 36.37
C ILE A 152 35.97 16.00 35.88
N LEU A 153 35.54 16.11 34.62
CA LEU A 153 35.02 17.34 34.05
C LEU A 153 33.67 17.73 34.65
N LEU A 154 32.76 16.77 34.84
CA LEU A 154 31.46 17.05 35.46
C LEU A 154 31.62 17.60 36.88
N ASN A 155 32.49 17.01 37.70
CA ASN A 155 32.77 17.48 39.05
C ASN A 155 33.44 18.87 39.06
N LYS A 156 34.38 19.12 38.14
CA LYS A 156 35.04 20.43 37.99
C LYS A 156 34.03 21.57 37.77
N TYR A 157 32.96 21.30 37.02
CA TYR A 157 31.93 22.28 36.67
C TYR A 157 30.63 22.15 37.45
N ASN A 158 30.60 21.30 38.49
CA ASN A 158 29.42 21.02 39.31
C ASN A 158 28.18 20.65 38.48
N LYS A 159 28.36 19.72 37.53
CA LYS A 159 27.32 19.19 36.65
C LYS A 159 27.01 17.74 36.99
N THR A 160 25.77 17.34 36.78
CA THR A 160 25.31 15.96 36.94
C THR A 160 25.39 15.20 35.63
N ILE A 161 25.35 13.87 35.69
CA ILE A 161 25.20 13.02 34.51
C ILE A 161 23.84 13.33 33.87
N PRO A 162 23.77 13.58 32.54
CA PRO A 162 22.54 13.96 31.88
C PRO A 162 21.58 12.77 31.77
N LYS A 163 20.30 13.02 32.00
CA LYS A 163 19.20 12.05 31.84
C LYS A 163 18.41 12.27 30.57
N THR A 164 18.54 13.45 29.96
CA THR A 164 17.88 13.80 28.69
C THR A 164 18.87 14.32 27.65
N TRP A 165 18.50 14.22 26.38
CA TRP A 165 19.34 14.73 25.28
C TRP A 165 19.55 16.25 25.37
N ASP A 166 18.58 17.00 25.89
CA ASP A 166 18.72 18.43 26.13
C ASP A 166 19.73 18.72 27.24
N GLU A 167 19.67 18.00 28.37
CA GLU A 167 20.66 18.13 29.44
C GLU A 167 22.07 17.80 28.96
N LEU A 168 22.23 16.75 28.14
CA LEU A 168 23.51 16.37 27.54
C LEU A 168 24.03 17.52 26.67
N ARG A 169 23.20 18.02 25.74
CA ARG A 169 23.54 19.13 24.83
C ARG A 169 23.95 20.38 25.60
N GLU A 170 23.16 20.80 26.58
CA GLU A 170 23.40 22.01 27.36
C GLU A 170 24.64 21.90 28.25
N THR A 171 24.84 20.74 28.88
CA THR A 171 26.02 20.47 29.69
C THR A 171 27.28 20.45 28.85
N SER A 172 27.25 19.78 27.68
CA SER A 172 28.36 19.78 26.73
C SER A 172 28.69 21.17 26.27
N LYS A 173 27.70 21.95 25.81
CA LYS A 173 27.92 23.32 25.31
C LYS A 173 28.57 24.20 26.38
N TYR A 174 28.04 24.16 27.60
CA TYR A 174 28.59 24.93 28.72
C TYR A 174 30.04 24.55 29.02
N ILE A 175 30.34 23.26 29.19
CA ILE A 175 31.69 22.80 29.55
C ILE A 175 32.68 23.09 28.42
N LEU A 176 32.30 22.86 27.16
CA LEU A 176 33.14 23.17 26.01
C LEU A 176 33.49 24.67 25.95
N ASP A 177 32.53 25.55 26.20
CA ASP A 177 32.77 26.99 26.18
C ASP A 177 33.65 27.45 27.35
N GLU A 178 33.54 26.85 28.54
CA GLU A 178 34.44 27.14 29.66
C GLU A 178 35.86 26.59 29.43
N GLU A 179 36.00 25.37 28.90
CA GLU A 179 37.31 24.76 28.58
C GLU A 179 38.03 25.53 27.45
N ARG A 180 37.29 26.04 26.46
CA ARG A 180 37.85 26.90 25.40
C ARG A 180 38.44 28.20 25.95
N LYS A 181 37.86 28.80 27.00
CA LYS A 181 38.43 29.98 27.67
C LYS A 181 39.78 29.69 28.33
N LEU A 182 40.04 28.41 28.64
CA LEU A 182 41.30 27.91 29.19
C LEU A 182 42.27 27.42 28.09
N ASN A 183 41.98 27.68 26.81
CA ASN A 183 42.72 27.18 25.63
C ASN A 183 42.68 25.66 25.45
N HIS A 184 41.71 24.95 26.02
CA HIS A 184 41.48 23.54 25.74
C HIS A 184 40.46 23.40 24.62
N THR A 185 40.93 23.45 23.36
CA THR A 185 40.07 23.47 22.17
C THR A 185 39.71 22.09 21.62
N ASP A 186 40.45 21.06 22.03
CA ASP A 186 40.38 19.72 21.43
C ASP A 186 39.39 18.79 22.13
N LEU A 187 38.73 19.28 23.19
CA LEU A 187 37.75 18.51 23.96
C LEU A 187 36.50 18.20 23.10
N ILE A 188 36.10 16.93 23.09
CA ILE A 188 34.89 16.46 22.42
C ILE A 188 33.72 16.53 23.40
N GLY A 189 32.64 17.21 23.04
CA GLY A 189 31.45 17.32 23.90
C GLY A 189 30.64 16.02 23.93
N TYR A 190 30.39 15.42 22.77
CA TYR A 190 29.72 14.13 22.64
C TYR A 190 30.12 13.43 21.35
N ASN A 191 30.31 12.11 21.41
CA ASN A 191 30.36 11.25 20.24
C ASN A 191 29.44 10.05 20.41
N GLY A 192 28.57 9.83 19.43
CA GLY A 192 27.52 8.82 19.47
C GLY A 192 27.70 7.65 18.50
N LEU A 193 28.86 7.49 17.85
CA LEU A 193 29.12 6.48 16.81
C LEU A 193 28.20 6.64 15.58
N PHE A 194 28.12 7.84 14.99
CA PHE A 194 27.36 8.10 13.76
C PHE A 194 28.24 7.99 12.49
N ASN A 195 29.13 7.00 12.46
CA ASN A 195 30.07 6.73 11.36
C ASN A 195 29.38 6.13 10.12
N ASP A 196 30.07 5.73 9.07
CA ASP A 196 29.42 5.16 7.86
C ASP A 196 29.06 3.65 7.92
N LYS A 197 29.25 3.01 9.07
CA LYS A 197 29.10 1.55 9.26
C LYS A 197 27.84 1.20 10.06
N GLU A 198 27.65 -0.08 10.38
CA GLU A 198 26.48 -0.57 11.12
C GLU A 198 26.25 0.12 12.47
N GLU A 199 27.32 0.60 13.13
CA GLU A 199 27.20 1.35 14.38
C GLU A 199 26.37 2.62 14.17
N GLY A 200 26.53 3.32 13.05
CA GLY A 200 25.73 4.52 12.79
C GLY A 200 24.26 4.25 12.49
N PHE A 201 23.89 3.08 11.93
CA PHE A 201 22.48 2.66 11.89
C PHE A 201 21.95 2.48 13.31
N SER A 202 22.70 1.74 14.14
CA SER A 202 22.34 1.49 15.54
C SER A 202 22.14 2.79 16.31
N SER A 203 23.05 3.77 16.12
CA SER A 203 22.98 5.10 16.74
C SER A 203 21.73 5.88 16.35
N ILE A 204 21.38 5.90 15.06
CA ILE A 204 20.14 6.56 14.62
C ILE A 204 18.92 5.86 15.20
N TYR A 205 18.90 4.53 15.15
CA TYR A 205 17.76 3.72 15.56
C TYR A 205 17.50 3.85 17.07
N GLU A 206 18.54 3.79 17.90
CA GLU A 206 18.47 4.06 19.34
C GLU A 206 17.92 5.45 19.61
N PHE A 207 18.46 6.47 18.95
CA PHE A 207 18.06 7.85 19.20
C PHE A 207 16.58 8.08 18.86
N ILE A 208 16.08 7.52 17.75
CA ILE A 208 14.63 7.56 17.42
C ILE A 208 13.83 6.81 18.49
N TYR A 209 14.27 5.63 18.93
CA TYR A 209 13.57 4.86 19.97
C TYR A 209 13.53 5.57 21.33
N SER A 210 14.53 6.38 21.64
CA SER A 210 14.61 7.19 22.86
C SER A 210 13.60 8.35 22.91
N TYR A 211 12.91 8.64 21.80
CA TYR A 211 11.89 9.69 21.67
C TYR A 211 10.45 9.16 21.73
N ARG A 212 10.28 7.87 22.02
CA ARG A 212 8.94 7.28 22.22
C ARG A 212 8.22 7.92 23.41
N GLU A 213 6.90 7.80 23.43
CA GLU A 213 6.07 8.53 24.40
C GLU A 213 6.26 8.09 25.85
N SER A 214 6.48 6.79 26.09
CA SER A 214 6.62 6.20 27.42
C SER A 214 7.53 4.96 27.39
N TYR A 215 7.91 4.45 28.56
CA TYR A 215 8.76 3.26 28.69
C TYR A 215 8.25 2.07 27.85
N ASP A 216 6.95 1.76 27.94
CA ASP A 216 6.29 0.62 27.27
C ASP A 216 5.86 0.90 25.82
N SER A 217 6.08 2.12 25.32
CA SER A 217 5.72 2.47 23.94
C SER A 217 6.58 1.69 22.94
N SER A 218 5.98 1.34 21.79
CA SER A 218 6.72 0.75 20.68
C SER A 218 7.66 1.76 20.02
N PHE A 219 8.46 1.29 19.08
CA PHE A 219 9.23 2.16 18.20
C PHE A 219 8.32 3.19 17.50
N PRO A 220 8.63 4.50 17.52
CA PRO A 220 7.83 5.52 16.86
C PRO A 220 7.70 5.28 15.35
N GLU A 221 6.54 5.55 14.76
CA GLU A 221 6.43 5.50 13.29
C GLU A 221 7.44 6.47 12.66
N LEU A 222 8.20 6.05 11.65
CA LEU A 222 9.28 6.89 11.10
C LEU A 222 8.80 8.26 10.63
N THR A 223 7.56 8.35 10.12
CA THR A 223 6.96 9.62 9.65
C THR A 223 6.24 10.42 10.75
N SER A 224 6.36 10.00 12.01
CA SER A 224 5.75 10.66 13.17
C SER A 224 6.48 11.92 13.60
N GLN A 225 5.82 12.75 14.42
CA GLN A 225 6.44 13.95 14.99
C GLN A 225 7.55 13.59 15.97
N GLU A 226 7.42 12.47 16.68
CA GLU A 226 8.41 11.95 17.62
C GLU A 226 9.72 11.62 16.91
N SER A 227 9.66 10.94 15.75
CA SER A 227 10.83 10.65 14.92
C SER A 227 11.45 11.91 14.31
N ILE A 228 10.62 12.87 13.87
CA ILE A 228 11.11 14.17 13.38
C ILE A 228 11.87 14.92 14.49
N ASN A 229 11.28 15.00 15.69
CA ASN A 229 11.90 15.63 16.85
C ASN A 229 13.22 14.95 17.23
N ALA A 230 13.28 13.62 17.16
CA ALA A 230 14.50 12.86 17.41
C ALA A 230 15.63 13.28 16.45
N LEU A 231 15.38 13.25 15.14
CA LEU A 231 16.38 13.66 14.14
C LEU A 231 16.82 15.11 14.32
N GLU A 232 15.87 16.02 14.52
CA GLU A 232 16.19 17.44 14.76
C GLU A 232 17.08 17.62 16.00
N MET A 233 16.83 16.85 17.06
CA MET A 233 17.69 16.87 18.24
C MET A 233 19.08 16.29 17.95
N ILE A 234 19.21 15.17 17.22
CA ILE A 234 20.52 14.64 16.82
C ILE A 234 21.33 15.73 16.12
N LYS A 235 20.71 16.45 15.18
CA LYS A 235 21.38 17.53 14.44
C LYS A 235 21.79 18.70 15.34
N LYS A 236 20.99 19.03 16.37
CA LYS A 236 21.35 20.04 17.38
C LYS A 236 22.52 19.57 18.25
N VAL A 237 22.44 18.36 18.79
CA VAL A 237 23.51 17.73 19.59
C VAL A 237 24.80 17.71 18.79
N MET A 238 24.77 17.21 17.55
CA MET A 238 25.95 17.17 16.67
C MET A 238 26.60 18.55 16.55
N LYS A 239 25.84 19.58 16.14
CA LYS A 239 26.35 20.93 15.89
C LYS A 239 26.87 21.65 17.13
N GLU A 240 26.33 21.36 18.31
CA GLU A 240 26.70 22.07 19.55
C GLU A 240 27.76 21.33 20.38
N THR A 241 28.01 20.03 20.11
CA THR A 241 28.89 19.20 20.95
C THR A 241 30.15 18.71 20.23
N SER A 242 30.20 18.73 18.91
CA SER A 242 31.31 18.20 18.12
C SER A 242 31.34 18.79 16.71
N SER A 243 32.36 18.43 15.91
CA SER A 243 32.36 18.70 14.47
C SER A 243 31.76 17.52 13.70
N ASP A 244 31.31 17.75 12.46
CA ASP A 244 30.82 16.69 11.57
C ASP A 244 31.83 15.55 11.41
N SER A 245 33.13 15.87 11.32
CA SER A 245 34.20 14.88 11.20
C SER A 245 34.38 14.02 12.45
N ILE A 246 34.22 14.60 13.64
CA ILE A 246 34.27 13.88 14.91
C ILE A 246 33.02 13.02 15.04
N PHE A 247 31.83 13.56 14.76
CA PHE A 247 30.59 12.80 14.87
C PHE A 247 30.52 11.58 13.95
N ARG A 248 31.21 11.65 12.80
CA ARG A 248 31.35 10.58 11.80
C ARG A 248 32.60 9.72 11.99
N SER A 249 33.38 9.93 13.06
CA SER A 249 34.63 9.20 13.29
C SER A 249 34.38 7.71 13.55
N ASP A 250 35.36 6.89 13.19
CA ASP A 250 35.25 5.44 13.34
C ASP A 250 35.52 4.96 14.77
N ASN A 251 35.28 3.67 14.98
CA ASN A 251 35.36 3.03 16.28
C ASN A 251 36.75 3.18 16.94
N LEU A 252 37.81 3.07 16.15
CA LEU A 252 39.20 3.18 16.62
C LEU A 252 39.52 4.60 17.07
N SER A 253 39.13 5.61 16.28
CA SER A 253 39.37 7.02 16.61
C SER A 253 38.68 7.39 17.94
N ILE A 254 37.43 6.96 18.11
CA ILE A 254 36.66 7.21 19.34
C ILE A 254 37.31 6.52 20.54
N MET A 255 37.78 5.28 20.37
CA MET A 255 38.48 4.56 21.44
C MET A 255 39.75 5.28 21.89
N PHE A 256 40.52 5.87 20.96
CA PHE A 256 41.69 6.68 21.32
C PHE A 256 41.33 7.93 22.13
N ASP A 257 40.29 8.66 21.74
CA ASP A 257 39.84 9.85 22.48
C ASP A 257 39.27 9.49 23.85
N PHE A 258 38.52 8.39 23.91
CA PHE A 258 37.98 7.80 25.13
C PHE A 258 39.09 7.45 26.11
N MET A 259 40.10 6.69 25.69
CA MET A 259 41.23 6.30 26.56
C MET A 259 42.06 7.49 27.04
N ARG A 260 42.10 8.59 26.27
CA ARG A 260 42.80 9.83 26.64
C ARG A 260 42.00 10.71 27.60
N GLY A 261 40.72 10.42 27.85
CA GLY A 261 39.85 11.30 28.61
C GLY A 261 39.48 12.59 27.85
N ASN A 262 39.66 12.63 26.52
CA ASN A 262 39.46 13.82 25.69
C ASN A 262 38.01 14.00 25.19
N ALA A 263 37.07 13.30 25.82
CA ALA A 263 35.65 13.43 25.55
C ALA A 263 34.87 13.58 26.85
N LEU A 264 33.89 14.48 26.86
CA LEU A 264 32.99 14.69 27.99
C LEU A 264 31.95 13.56 28.05
N PHE A 265 31.32 13.25 26.92
CA PHE A 265 30.36 12.15 26.80
C PHE A 265 30.70 11.27 25.59
N VAL A 266 30.64 9.96 25.77
CA VAL A 266 30.84 9.00 24.68
C VAL A 266 29.78 7.90 24.78
N LYS A 267 29.10 7.61 23.68
CA LYS A 267 28.38 6.34 23.54
C LYS A 267 29.36 5.28 23.06
N TYR A 268 29.45 4.17 23.77
CA TYR A 268 30.25 3.04 23.34
C TYR A 268 29.65 1.72 23.83
N TYR A 269 30.11 0.60 23.27
CA TYR A 269 29.81 -0.72 23.81
C TYR A 269 30.24 -0.81 25.28
N ILE A 270 29.58 -1.67 26.05
CA ILE A 270 29.99 -1.96 27.43
C ILE A 270 31.41 -2.53 27.42
N LEU A 271 32.30 -1.87 28.17
CA LEU A 271 33.69 -2.25 28.35
C LEU A 271 33.89 -2.82 29.76
N PRO A 272 34.97 -3.58 29.98
CA PRO A 272 35.44 -3.87 31.33
C PRO A 272 35.70 -2.60 32.13
N GLU A 273 35.26 -2.58 33.39
CA GLU A 273 35.26 -1.40 34.27
C GLU A 273 36.66 -0.82 34.48
N TYR A 274 37.68 -1.68 34.54
CA TYR A 274 39.08 -1.25 34.71
C TYR A 274 39.59 -0.35 33.57
N ILE A 275 38.95 -0.38 32.39
CA ILE A 275 39.35 0.45 31.23
C ILE A 275 38.97 1.91 31.44
N PHE A 276 37.87 2.20 32.15
CA PHE A 276 37.26 3.53 32.15
C PHE A 276 37.02 4.14 33.52
N ARG A 277 36.98 3.35 34.59
CA ARG A 277 36.58 3.80 35.95
C ARG A 277 37.34 5.00 36.50
N ASP A 278 38.59 5.19 36.06
CA ASP A 278 39.44 6.29 36.54
C ASP A 278 39.02 7.66 35.97
N THR A 279 38.26 7.69 34.87
CA THR A 279 37.89 8.92 34.15
C THR A 279 36.39 9.05 33.91
N TYR A 280 35.68 7.94 33.74
CA TYR A 280 34.30 7.91 33.28
C TYR A 280 33.38 7.15 34.24
N ASN A 281 32.13 7.59 34.31
CA ASN A 281 31.02 6.82 34.86
C ASN A 281 30.17 6.25 33.73
N MET A 282 29.80 4.97 33.83
CA MET A 282 28.95 4.29 32.86
C MET A 282 27.48 4.35 33.31
N THR A 283 26.59 4.80 32.43
CA THR A 283 25.15 4.94 32.66
C THR A 283 24.35 4.60 31.41
N VAL A 284 23.02 4.45 31.52
CA VAL A 284 22.15 4.27 30.36
C VAL A 284 22.15 5.52 29.47
N LEU A 285 21.84 5.36 28.18
CA LEU A 285 21.70 6.50 27.28
C LEU A 285 20.58 7.44 27.74
N PRO A 286 20.69 8.76 27.52
CA PRO A 286 19.59 9.67 27.79
C PRO A 286 18.46 9.47 26.76
N GLY A 287 17.27 9.98 27.09
CA GLY A 287 16.13 9.98 26.19
C GLY A 287 15.58 11.38 25.90
N GLY A 288 14.49 11.43 25.14
CA GLY A 288 13.74 12.68 24.94
C GLY A 288 13.09 13.19 26.23
N LYS A 289 12.85 12.31 27.20
CA LYS A 289 12.29 12.61 28.52
C LYS A 289 13.02 11.77 29.58
N GLU A 290 13.08 12.25 30.82
CA GLU A 290 13.67 11.50 31.93
C GLU A 290 12.94 10.15 32.13
N GLY A 291 13.71 9.09 32.40
CA GLY A 291 13.20 7.73 32.55
C GLY A 291 13.04 6.96 31.24
N ILE A 292 13.15 7.63 30.08
CA ILE A 292 13.18 7.00 28.77
C ILE A 292 14.64 6.88 28.32
N SER A 293 15.02 5.70 27.87
CA SER A 293 16.35 5.38 27.33
C SER A 293 16.21 4.40 26.17
N SER A 294 17.31 4.08 25.52
CA SER A 294 17.37 3.11 24.44
C SER A 294 18.75 2.49 24.40
N THR A 295 18.83 1.20 24.13
CA THR A 295 20.09 0.57 23.73
C THR A 295 19.77 -0.57 22.78
N ILE A 296 20.47 -0.62 21.66
CA ILE A 296 20.24 -1.69 20.69
C ILE A 296 20.83 -2.99 21.24
N VAL A 297 20.14 -4.10 21.01
CA VAL A 297 20.67 -5.41 21.37
C VAL A 297 21.50 -5.94 20.22
N THR A 298 22.82 -5.97 20.39
CA THR A 298 23.74 -6.67 19.50
C THR A 298 24.35 -7.88 20.21
N GLY A 299 25.28 -8.55 19.52
CA GLY A 299 26.00 -9.69 20.06
C GLY A 299 25.75 -10.97 19.27
N PHE A 300 26.27 -12.05 19.83
CA PHE A 300 26.44 -13.31 19.12
C PHE A 300 25.56 -14.40 19.72
N ASN A 301 24.82 -15.07 18.84
CA ASN A 301 24.07 -16.28 19.14
C ASN A 301 24.87 -17.50 18.69
N ALA A 302 24.72 -18.63 19.38
CA ALA A 302 25.15 -19.93 18.88
C ALA A 302 23.94 -20.76 18.41
N GLY A 303 24.00 -21.22 17.17
CA GLY A 303 23.04 -22.15 16.58
C GLY A 303 23.71 -23.45 16.14
N ILE A 304 22.97 -24.55 16.22
CA ILE A 304 23.44 -25.87 15.81
C ILE A 304 23.07 -26.11 14.35
N ASN A 305 24.00 -26.62 13.55
CA ASN A 305 23.73 -27.01 12.17
C ASN A 305 22.65 -28.10 12.11
N LYS A 306 21.59 -27.89 11.32
CA LYS A 306 20.51 -28.86 11.18
C LYS A 306 20.94 -30.16 10.49
N TYR A 307 22.00 -30.13 9.70
CA TYR A 307 22.42 -31.24 8.82
C TYR A 307 23.45 -32.18 9.45
N LEU A 308 23.62 -32.10 10.77
CA LEU A 308 24.58 -32.92 11.52
C LEU A 308 24.37 -34.42 11.33
N PRO A 309 25.47 -35.21 11.27
CA PRO A 309 25.41 -36.64 11.50
C PRO A 309 24.84 -36.95 12.89
N GLU A 310 23.95 -37.94 13.00
CA GLU A 310 23.29 -38.29 14.27
C GLU A 310 24.28 -38.65 15.38
N GLU A 311 25.44 -39.24 15.03
CA GLU A 311 26.52 -39.56 15.97
C GLU A 311 27.11 -38.33 16.68
N LYS A 312 27.04 -37.13 16.07
CA LYS A 312 27.56 -35.89 16.66
C LYS A 312 26.54 -35.11 17.47
N LYS A 313 25.24 -35.36 17.24
CA LYS A 313 24.15 -34.51 17.72
C LYS A 313 24.17 -34.33 19.24
N ASN A 314 24.29 -35.41 20.00
CA ASN A 314 24.34 -35.34 21.47
C ASN A 314 25.59 -34.61 21.98
N ALA A 315 26.74 -34.83 21.34
CA ALA A 315 27.97 -34.12 21.69
C ALA A 315 27.82 -32.61 21.44
N THR A 316 27.32 -32.22 20.27
CA THR A 316 27.10 -30.81 19.92
C THR A 316 26.08 -30.13 20.84
N ILE A 317 24.99 -30.80 21.20
CA ILE A 317 24.02 -30.28 22.18
C ILE A 317 24.66 -30.09 23.55
N SER A 318 25.53 -31.02 23.98
CA SER A 318 26.22 -30.93 25.26
C SER A 318 27.18 -29.73 25.31
N VAL A 319 27.88 -29.46 24.21
CA VAL A 319 28.74 -28.26 24.06
C VAL A 319 27.90 -26.99 24.20
N LEU A 320 26.79 -26.88 23.47
CA LEU A 320 25.94 -25.69 23.55
C LEU A 320 25.35 -25.49 24.95
N LYS A 321 24.86 -26.56 25.58
CA LYS A 321 24.33 -26.53 26.96
C LYS A 321 25.36 -26.06 27.96
N PHE A 322 26.59 -26.52 27.84
CA PHE A 322 27.68 -26.08 28.71
C PHE A 322 28.01 -24.60 28.50
N SER A 323 28.23 -24.18 27.26
CA SER A 323 28.62 -22.79 26.93
C SER A 323 27.57 -21.74 27.31
N THR A 324 26.31 -22.15 27.41
CA THR A 324 25.19 -21.28 27.79
C THR A 324 24.73 -21.48 29.24
N SER A 325 25.30 -22.44 29.96
CA SER A 325 24.93 -22.73 31.35
C SER A 325 25.08 -21.53 32.27
N VAL A 326 24.26 -21.48 33.32
CA VAL A 326 24.26 -20.39 34.32
C VAL A 326 25.64 -20.26 34.96
N GLU A 327 26.30 -21.37 35.26
CA GLU A 327 27.62 -21.40 35.90
C GLU A 327 28.69 -20.76 35.01
N ILE A 328 28.73 -21.15 33.72
CA ILE A 328 29.70 -20.63 32.76
C ILE A 328 29.41 -19.16 32.45
N GLN A 329 28.16 -18.81 32.21
CA GLN A 329 27.74 -17.43 31.95
C GLN A 329 28.04 -16.53 33.14
N LYS A 330 27.73 -16.95 34.38
CA LYS A 330 28.05 -16.21 35.62
C LYS A 330 29.55 -15.97 35.77
N LYS A 331 30.37 -17.01 35.58
CA LYS A 331 31.83 -16.92 35.69
C LYS A 331 32.41 -15.87 34.75
N TYR A 332 32.06 -15.92 33.47
CA TYR A 332 32.60 -14.99 32.47
C TYR A 332 31.99 -13.59 32.57
N TYR A 333 30.75 -13.48 33.06
CA TYR A 333 30.10 -12.20 33.33
C TYR A 333 30.77 -11.46 34.50
N MET A 334 31.03 -12.15 35.61
CA MET A 334 31.75 -11.58 36.76
C MET A 334 33.18 -11.17 36.42
N ASN A 335 33.83 -11.88 35.50
CA ASN A 335 35.15 -11.49 34.97
C ASN A 335 35.08 -10.35 33.94
N GLN A 336 33.88 -9.82 33.65
CA GLN A 336 33.62 -8.76 32.67
C GLN A 336 34.13 -9.11 31.26
N ILE A 337 34.14 -10.40 30.91
CA ILE A 337 34.55 -10.91 29.58
C ILE A 337 33.34 -10.93 28.63
N ILE A 338 32.14 -11.14 29.16
CA ILE A 338 30.89 -11.22 28.39
C ILE A 338 29.83 -10.37 29.03
N VAL A 339 28.84 -9.94 28.24
CA VAL A 339 27.53 -9.56 28.76
C VAL A 339 26.59 -10.74 28.56
N THR A 340 25.98 -11.21 29.65
CA THR A 340 25.11 -12.39 29.61
C THR A 340 23.70 -12.03 29.12
N GLY A 341 23.04 -12.98 28.45
CA GLY A 341 21.60 -12.91 28.17
C GLY A 341 20.72 -13.46 29.30
N ILE A 342 21.31 -14.04 30.34
CA ILE A 342 20.61 -14.59 31.50
C ILE A 342 20.32 -13.46 32.47
N ASP A 343 19.11 -12.93 32.39
CA ASP A 343 18.68 -11.75 33.15
C ASP A 343 18.63 -12.00 34.66
N SER A 344 18.36 -13.25 35.08
CA SER A 344 18.35 -13.61 36.50
C SER A 344 19.69 -13.36 37.19
N LEU A 345 20.82 -13.37 36.46
CA LEU A 345 22.15 -13.08 37.02
C LEU A 345 22.30 -11.61 37.44
N ASN A 346 21.49 -10.69 36.89
CA ASN A 346 21.46 -9.30 37.34
C ASN A 346 20.86 -9.15 38.75
N TYR A 347 20.26 -10.20 39.31
CA TYR A 347 19.66 -10.21 40.65
C TYR A 347 20.43 -11.08 41.65
N ASP A 348 21.55 -11.67 41.22
CA ASP A 348 22.42 -12.48 42.08
C ASP A 348 23.35 -11.57 42.90
N GLU A 349 23.38 -11.76 44.22
CA GLU A 349 24.13 -10.90 45.14
C GLU A 349 25.64 -10.91 44.85
N GLU A 350 26.22 -12.08 44.57
CA GLU A 350 27.65 -12.24 44.28
C GLU A 350 28.02 -11.55 42.96
N VAL A 351 27.13 -11.61 41.97
CA VAL A 351 27.31 -10.89 40.70
C VAL A 351 27.28 -9.39 40.93
N CYS A 352 26.34 -8.89 41.74
CA CYS A 352 26.17 -7.47 41.98
C CYS A 352 27.25 -6.83 42.89
N GLU A 353 28.08 -7.63 43.55
CA GLU A 353 29.29 -7.15 44.23
C GLU A 353 30.39 -6.74 43.23
N VAL A 354 30.40 -7.30 42.02
CA VAL A 354 31.46 -7.09 41.01
C VAL A 354 30.95 -6.37 39.75
N CYS A 355 29.70 -6.62 39.36
CA CYS A 355 29.09 -6.07 38.17
C CYS A 355 28.09 -4.96 38.53
N ASN A 356 27.96 -3.95 37.67
CA ASN A 356 26.98 -2.88 37.84
C ASN A 356 25.55 -3.36 37.50
N CYS A 357 24.97 -4.18 38.37
CA CYS A 357 23.62 -4.72 38.21
C CYS A 357 22.54 -3.63 38.09
N GLU A 358 22.72 -2.47 38.73
CA GLU A 358 21.75 -1.37 38.65
C GLU A 358 21.66 -0.82 37.21
N PHE A 359 22.80 -0.68 36.53
CA PHE A 359 22.82 -0.34 35.10
C PHE A 359 22.04 -1.39 34.29
N PHE A 360 22.36 -2.68 34.44
CA PHE A 360 21.74 -3.76 33.66
C PHE A 360 20.23 -3.90 33.91
N LYS A 361 19.75 -3.65 35.14
CA LYS A 361 18.30 -3.63 35.44
C LYS A 361 17.55 -2.48 34.76
N ASN A 362 18.25 -1.39 34.46
CA ASN A 362 17.65 -0.17 33.92
C ASN A 362 17.81 -0.03 32.40
N ILE A 363 18.51 -0.95 31.72
CA ILE A 363 18.63 -0.91 30.26
C ILE A 363 17.26 -1.07 29.60
N GLN A 364 17.08 -0.38 28.47
CA GLN A 364 15.84 -0.41 27.69
C GLN A 364 16.16 -0.94 26.29
N PRO A 365 16.21 -2.28 26.13
CA PRO A 365 16.71 -2.90 24.92
C PRO A 365 15.74 -2.73 23.74
N ILE A 366 16.28 -2.58 22.53
CA ILE A 366 15.55 -2.63 21.27
C ILE A 366 16.28 -3.52 20.26
N ALA A 367 15.56 -4.45 19.64
CA ALA A 367 16.13 -5.31 18.60
C ALA A 367 16.21 -4.60 17.24
N ARG A 368 17.16 -5.02 16.41
CA ARG A 368 17.25 -4.61 15.00
C ARG A 368 16.05 -5.15 14.21
N PRO A 369 15.52 -4.42 13.20
CA PRO A 369 14.26 -4.76 12.53
C PRO A 369 14.35 -5.93 11.52
N VAL A 370 14.93 -7.07 11.88
CA VAL A 370 15.32 -8.13 10.93
C VAL A 370 14.19 -9.04 10.43
N GLU A 371 13.09 -9.20 11.19
CA GLU A 371 12.01 -10.14 10.82
C GLU A 371 11.30 -9.83 9.50
N LYS A 372 11.26 -8.56 9.11
CA LYS A 372 10.51 -8.08 7.94
C LYS A 372 11.42 -7.69 6.77
N ILE A 373 12.70 -8.02 6.86
CA ILE A 373 13.74 -7.51 5.97
C ILE A 373 14.54 -8.68 5.40
N ASP A 374 14.39 -8.92 4.09
CA ASP A 374 15.08 -10.03 3.41
C ASP A 374 16.60 -9.83 3.31
N ASN A 375 17.04 -8.58 3.12
CA ASN A 375 18.44 -8.18 3.07
C ASN A 375 18.66 -7.05 4.07
N TYR A 376 19.05 -7.41 5.29
CA TYR A 376 19.23 -6.46 6.38
C TYR A 376 20.35 -5.46 6.07
N ASP A 377 21.47 -5.93 5.53
CA ASP A 377 22.65 -5.10 5.27
C ASP A 377 22.32 -3.98 4.25
N GLU A 378 21.61 -4.31 3.17
CA GLU A 378 21.15 -3.32 2.19
C GLU A 378 20.13 -2.33 2.79
N TYR A 379 19.23 -2.81 3.65
CA TYR A 379 18.28 -1.94 4.34
C TYR A 379 19.00 -0.97 5.28
N SER A 380 19.91 -1.48 6.11
CA SER A 380 20.70 -0.69 7.06
C SER A 380 21.46 0.42 6.33
N GLU A 381 22.13 0.06 5.23
CA GLU A 381 22.87 0.99 4.37
C GLU A 381 22.00 2.07 3.74
N LYS A 382 20.84 1.71 3.18
CA LYS A 382 19.92 2.72 2.61
C LYS A 382 19.33 3.62 3.69
N PHE A 383 18.90 3.04 4.80
CA PHE A 383 18.30 3.75 5.92
C PHE A 383 19.27 4.81 6.44
N ARG A 384 20.50 4.41 6.80
CA ARG A 384 21.51 5.34 7.33
C ARG A 384 21.89 6.43 6.33
N ASN A 385 22.04 6.10 5.05
CA ASN A 385 22.42 7.06 4.02
C ASN A 385 21.34 8.14 3.83
N TYR A 386 20.05 7.76 3.82
CA TYR A 386 18.97 8.74 3.79
C TYR A 386 18.99 9.66 5.00
N ILE A 387 19.18 9.14 6.21
CA ILE A 387 19.25 9.98 7.40
C ILE A 387 20.50 10.88 7.37
N TYR A 388 21.59 10.45 6.74
CA TYR A 388 22.81 11.24 6.57
C TYR A 388 22.66 12.39 5.58
N ASP A 389 21.78 12.27 4.58
CA ASP A 389 21.39 13.41 3.75
C ASP A 389 20.78 14.56 4.58
N PHE A 390 20.17 14.24 5.72
CA PHE A 390 19.70 15.23 6.69
C PHE A 390 20.80 15.64 7.68
N LEU A 391 21.52 14.70 8.29
CA LEU A 391 22.51 15.04 9.33
C LEU A 391 23.67 15.87 8.76
N TYR A 392 24.29 15.38 7.68
CA TYR A 392 25.48 15.98 7.06
C TYR A 392 25.15 16.76 5.77
N GLY A 393 23.91 16.66 5.28
CA GLY A 393 23.44 17.39 4.12
C GLY A 393 22.39 18.47 4.45
N ASN A 394 21.64 18.83 3.41
CA ASN A 394 20.66 19.92 3.41
C ASN A 394 19.21 19.45 3.27
N GLU A 395 18.96 18.14 3.34
CA GLU A 395 17.59 17.61 3.31
C GLU A 395 16.83 17.91 4.62
N THR A 396 15.51 17.73 4.62
CA THR A 396 14.65 17.88 5.81
C THR A 396 14.43 16.54 6.50
N ALA A 397 14.21 16.56 7.82
CA ALA A 397 13.94 15.37 8.62
C ALA A 397 12.72 14.59 8.08
N GLU A 398 11.62 15.30 7.78
CA GLU A 398 10.41 14.73 7.21
C GLU A 398 10.68 13.96 5.91
N LYS A 399 11.48 14.53 5.00
CA LYS A 399 11.76 13.92 3.70
C LYS A 399 12.62 12.67 3.83
N VAL A 400 13.67 12.70 4.66
CA VAL A 400 14.57 11.54 4.81
C VAL A 400 13.90 10.40 5.58
N LEU A 401 13.08 10.71 6.58
CA LEU A 401 12.30 9.72 7.32
C LEU A 401 11.24 9.07 6.44
N LYS A 402 10.62 9.84 5.55
CA LYS A 402 9.73 9.30 4.53
C LYS A 402 10.47 8.39 3.55
N LYS A 403 11.64 8.77 3.05
CA LYS A 403 12.48 7.89 2.21
C LYS A 403 12.81 6.59 2.94
N ALA A 404 13.13 6.66 4.24
CA ALA A 404 13.42 5.49 5.08
C ALA A 404 12.18 4.58 5.28
N ASP A 405 11.00 5.15 5.52
CA ASP A 405 9.72 4.42 5.58
C ASP A 405 9.39 3.75 4.23
N ASP A 406 9.66 4.44 3.14
CA ASP A 406 9.40 4.00 1.77
C ASP A 406 10.28 2.81 1.34
N ILE A 407 11.37 2.47 2.04
CA ILE A 407 12.22 1.32 1.68
C ILE A 407 11.42 0.01 1.64
N LYS A 408 10.46 -0.18 2.55
CA LYS A 408 9.65 -1.41 2.65
C LYS A 408 8.14 -1.19 2.66
N LYS A 409 7.67 0.05 2.81
CA LYS A 409 6.23 0.34 2.85
C LYS A 409 5.56 0.02 1.52
N ILE A 410 4.54 -0.84 1.58
CA ILE A 410 3.66 -1.13 0.45
C ILE A 410 2.45 -0.21 0.53
N TYR A 411 2.37 0.72 -0.41
CA TYR A 411 1.27 1.66 -0.57
C TYR A 411 0.09 1.00 -1.26
N TYR A 412 -1.10 1.37 -0.79
CA TYR A 412 -2.38 1.00 -1.37
C TYR A 412 -3.36 2.15 -1.21
N ILE A 413 -4.41 2.14 -2.02
CA ILE A 413 -5.43 3.19 -2.00
C ILE A 413 -6.31 3.00 -0.77
N SER A 414 -6.49 4.07 -0.02
CA SER A 414 -7.37 4.08 1.16
C SER A 414 -8.17 5.39 1.19
N THR A 415 -9.17 5.45 2.05
CA THR A 415 -9.90 6.68 2.36
C THR A 415 -9.18 7.54 3.40
N ASP A 416 -8.06 7.05 3.95
CA ASP A 416 -7.21 7.81 4.87
C ASP A 416 -6.38 8.84 4.07
N THR A 417 -6.42 10.09 4.53
CA THR A 417 -5.71 11.21 3.92
C THR A 417 -4.24 11.28 4.29
N LYS A 418 -3.72 10.40 5.18
CA LYS A 418 -2.31 10.36 5.59
C LYS A 418 -1.32 10.33 4.41
N ASN A 419 -1.59 9.48 3.42
CA ASN A 419 -0.69 9.31 2.27
C ASN A 419 -1.16 10.09 1.02
N SER A 420 -2.47 10.09 0.76
CA SER A 420 -3.07 10.78 -0.40
C SER A 420 -4.56 10.99 -0.18
N SER A 421 -5.06 12.18 -0.52
CA SER A 421 -6.50 12.47 -0.53
C SER A 421 -7.24 11.86 -1.73
N LEU A 422 -6.53 11.33 -2.72
CA LEU A 422 -7.10 10.84 -3.97
C LEU A 422 -8.17 9.76 -3.71
N GLY A 423 -7.85 8.77 -2.86
CA GLY A 423 -8.77 7.67 -2.55
C GLY A 423 -10.06 8.16 -1.89
N LEU A 424 -9.99 9.15 -0.99
CA LEU A 424 -11.18 9.73 -0.38
C LEU A 424 -12.03 10.49 -1.42
N ILE A 425 -11.40 11.33 -2.25
CA ILE A 425 -12.08 12.10 -3.30
C ILE A 425 -12.80 11.16 -4.27
N THR A 426 -12.13 10.12 -4.76
CA THR A 426 -12.74 9.13 -5.66
C THR A 426 -13.90 8.39 -5.00
N ALA A 427 -13.79 8.02 -3.72
CA ALA A 427 -14.86 7.33 -3.00
C ALA A 427 -16.11 8.21 -2.83
N ILE A 428 -15.93 9.52 -2.55
CA ILE A 428 -17.03 10.49 -2.44
C ILE A 428 -17.74 10.65 -3.78
N ILE A 429 -16.99 10.89 -4.86
CA ILE A 429 -17.55 11.09 -6.20
C ILE A 429 -18.37 9.86 -6.63
N ILE A 430 -17.83 8.65 -6.44
CA ILE A 430 -18.53 7.41 -6.79
C ILE A 430 -19.80 7.24 -5.96
N SER A 431 -19.73 7.48 -4.65
CA SER A 431 -20.89 7.36 -3.75
C SER A 431 -22.03 8.30 -4.16
N ILE A 432 -21.70 9.56 -4.48
CA ILE A 432 -22.67 10.56 -4.93
C ILE A 432 -23.35 10.10 -6.21
N ILE A 433 -22.60 9.56 -7.17
CA ILE A 433 -23.17 9.12 -8.44
C ILE A 433 -24.03 7.87 -8.26
N ILE A 434 -23.60 6.89 -7.45
CA ILE A 434 -24.43 5.72 -7.11
C ILE A 434 -25.74 6.19 -6.46
N PHE A 435 -25.68 7.17 -5.56
CA PHE A 435 -26.87 7.76 -4.94
C PHE A 435 -27.79 8.44 -5.97
N ILE A 436 -27.23 9.21 -6.92
CA ILE A 436 -28.00 9.83 -8.00
C ILE A 436 -28.67 8.77 -8.88
N ILE A 437 -27.96 7.71 -9.29
CA ILE A 437 -28.52 6.63 -10.11
C ILE A 437 -29.62 5.88 -9.35
N SER A 438 -29.41 5.61 -8.06
CA SER A 438 -30.37 4.87 -7.24
C SER A 438 -31.64 5.67 -6.98
N THR A 439 -31.51 6.95 -6.64
CA THR A 439 -32.65 7.83 -6.38
C THR A 439 -33.42 8.17 -7.65
N SER A 440 -32.76 8.22 -8.80
CA SER A 440 -33.40 8.51 -10.08
C SER A 440 -34.35 7.40 -10.57
N LEU A 441 -34.27 6.20 -10.00
CA LEU A 441 -35.24 5.12 -10.26
C LEU A 441 -36.66 5.47 -9.82
N ILE A 442 -36.84 6.42 -8.88
CA ILE A 442 -38.18 6.84 -8.43
C ILE A 442 -39.03 7.41 -9.58
N PHE A 443 -38.40 7.98 -10.61
CA PHE A 443 -39.09 8.59 -11.75
C PHE A 443 -39.71 7.56 -12.69
N LEU A 444 -39.27 6.30 -12.66
CA LEU A 444 -39.92 5.22 -13.40
C LEU A 444 -41.34 4.92 -12.89
N PHE A 445 -41.64 5.28 -11.64
CA PHE A 445 -42.96 5.09 -11.04
C PHE A 445 -43.88 6.30 -11.19
N ARG A 446 -43.38 7.41 -11.77
CA ARG A 446 -44.13 8.66 -11.85
C ARG A 446 -44.86 8.75 -13.19
N GLU A 447 -46.18 8.87 -13.15
CA GLU A 447 -47.04 8.94 -14.34
C GLU A 447 -46.58 9.96 -15.39
N ASN A 448 -46.15 11.15 -14.97
CA ASN A 448 -45.67 12.20 -15.87
C ASN A 448 -44.40 11.85 -16.66
N PHE A 449 -43.66 10.80 -16.26
CA PHE A 449 -42.42 10.36 -16.89
C PHE A 449 -42.60 9.09 -17.73
N ASN A 450 -43.71 8.36 -17.57
CA ASN A 450 -44.00 7.12 -18.29
C ASN A 450 -43.78 7.20 -19.83
N PRO A 451 -44.21 8.27 -20.54
CA PRO A 451 -44.05 8.35 -21.99
C PRO A 451 -42.60 8.33 -22.48
N PHE A 452 -41.64 8.74 -21.62
CA PHE A 452 -40.22 8.75 -21.98
C PHE A 452 -39.54 7.39 -21.82
N PHE A 453 -40.18 6.46 -21.11
CA PHE A 453 -39.59 5.16 -20.75
C PHE A 453 -40.18 3.96 -21.52
N GLU A 454 -41.02 4.20 -22.54
CA GLU A 454 -41.73 3.16 -23.31
C GLU A 454 -40.82 2.14 -24.03
N PHE A 455 -39.54 2.47 -24.22
CA PHE A 455 -38.59 1.60 -24.91
C PHE A 455 -38.35 0.26 -24.19
N LEU A 456 -38.23 0.24 -22.86
CA LEU A 456 -38.06 -0.99 -22.06
C LEU A 456 -39.16 -1.10 -21.01
N SER A 457 -39.42 -2.34 -20.55
CA SER A 457 -40.27 -2.54 -19.38
C SER A 457 -39.61 -1.97 -18.12
N PHE A 458 -40.45 -1.69 -17.12
CA PHE A 458 -40.02 -1.15 -15.83
C PHE A 458 -38.89 -1.98 -15.18
N ASP A 459 -39.05 -3.31 -15.14
CA ASP A 459 -38.06 -4.23 -14.56
C ASP A 459 -36.72 -4.17 -15.30
N PHE A 460 -36.76 -4.07 -16.63
CA PHE A 460 -35.57 -3.98 -17.47
C PHE A 460 -34.82 -2.66 -17.30
N TRP A 461 -35.51 -1.55 -17.05
CA TRP A 461 -34.86 -0.31 -16.67
C TRP A 461 -34.15 -0.41 -15.32
N ILE A 462 -34.74 -1.08 -14.32
CA ILE A 462 -34.08 -1.31 -13.04
C ILE A 462 -32.82 -2.14 -13.24
N ILE A 463 -32.91 -3.29 -13.93
CA ILE A 463 -31.77 -4.19 -14.16
C ILE A 463 -30.62 -3.46 -14.83
N LYS A 464 -30.91 -2.66 -15.85
CA LYS A 464 -29.92 -1.85 -16.56
C LYS A 464 -29.23 -0.83 -15.65
N ASN A 465 -29.98 -0.13 -14.80
CA ASN A 465 -29.38 0.83 -13.85
C ASN A 465 -28.58 0.14 -12.74
N ILE A 466 -29.01 -1.04 -12.26
CA ILE A 466 -28.22 -1.89 -11.36
C ILE A 466 -26.88 -2.26 -12.02
N GLY A 467 -26.88 -2.58 -13.32
CA GLY A 467 -25.64 -2.83 -14.07
C GLY A 467 -24.64 -1.67 -14.00
N SER A 468 -25.14 -0.44 -14.14
CA SER A 468 -24.31 0.77 -14.00
C SER A 468 -23.78 0.93 -12.57
N ILE A 469 -24.61 0.68 -11.54
CA ILE A 469 -24.16 0.70 -10.15
C ILE A 469 -23.08 -0.35 -9.88
N LEU A 470 -23.24 -1.59 -10.37
CA LEU A 470 -22.25 -2.67 -10.17
C LEU A 470 -20.88 -2.33 -10.76
N MET A 471 -20.84 -1.70 -11.95
CA MET A 471 -19.58 -1.24 -12.53
C MET A 471 -18.91 -0.19 -11.65
N LEU A 472 -19.65 0.77 -11.10
CA LEU A 472 -19.08 1.74 -10.14
C LEU A 472 -18.61 1.05 -8.86
N CYS A 473 -19.35 0.07 -8.36
CA CYS A 473 -18.95 -0.71 -7.18
C CYS A 473 -17.65 -1.48 -7.37
N SER A 474 -17.32 -1.89 -8.61
CA SER A 474 -16.05 -2.59 -8.91
C SER A 474 -14.82 -1.76 -8.54
N ILE A 475 -14.90 -0.43 -8.57
CA ILE A 475 -13.79 0.46 -8.21
C ILE A 475 -13.44 0.35 -6.71
N TYR A 476 -14.43 0.12 -5.84
CA TYR A 476 -14.18 -0.08 -4.41
C TYR A 476 -13.35 -1.33 -4.11
N MET A 477 -13.35 -2.33 -4.99
CA MET A 477 -12.53 -3.54 -4.81
C MET A 477 -11.02 -3.24 -4.90
N LYS A 478 -10.63 -2.08 -5.42
CA LYS A 478 -9.23 -1.61 -5.45
C LYS A 478 -8.76 -0.92 -4.15
N TYR A 479 -9.64 -0.73 -3.16
CA TYR A 479 -9.29 -0.11 -1.89
C TYR A 479 -8.72 -1.12 -0.90
N GLY A 480 -7.76 -0.67 -0.09
CA GLY A 480 -7.05 -1.48 0.90
C GLY A 480 -6.01 -2.40 0.26
N ARG A 481 -5.47 -3.31 1.06
CA ARG A 481 -4.54 -4.34 0.56
C ARG A 481 -5.20 -5.22 -0.50
N ILE A 482 -4.43 -5.56 -1.52
CA ILE A 482 -4.85 -6.46 -2.59
C ILE A 482 -5.00 -7.87 -2.01
N SER A 483 -6.02 -8.58 -2.47
CA SER A 483 -6.25 -9.97 -2.11
C SER A 483 -6.85 -10.69 -3.31
N ASN A 484 -6.65 -12.00 -3.39
CA ASN A 484 -7.19 -12.81 -4.48
C ASN A 484 -8.70 -12.59 -4.66
N VAL A 485 -9.46 -12.62 -3.57
CA VAL A 485 -10.91 -12.38 -3.56
C VAL A 485 -11.29 -11.02 -4.14
N LYS A 486 -10.58 -9.95 -3.77
CA LYS A 486 -10.85 -8.60 -4.31
C LYS A 486 -10.58 -8.52 -5.82
N CYS A 487 -9.54 -9.19 -6.32
CA CYS A 487 -9.22 -9.24 -7.75
C CYS A 487 -10.34 -9.92 -8.56
N HIS A 488 -10.84 -11.07 -8.08
CA HIS A 488 -12.00 -11.73 -8.70
C HIS A 488 -13.24 -10.86 -8.63
N MET A 489 -13.56 -10.32 -7.44
CA MET A 489 -14.75 -9.48 -7.26
C MET A 489 -14.74 -8.23 -8.12
N MET A 490 -13.58 -7.59 -8.32
CA MET A 490 -13.45 -6.46 -9.24
C MET A 490 -13.90 -6.85 -10.66
N SER A 491 -13.37 -7.95 -11.17
CA SER A 491 -13.66 -8.43 -12.53
C SER A 491 -15.12 -8.86 -12.67
N VAL A 492 -15.64 -9.61 -11.68
CA VAL A 492 -17.02 -10.11 -11.63
C VAL A 492 -18.01 -8.95 -11.60
N LEU A 493 -17.83 -7.95 -10.72
CA LEU A 493 -18.73 -6.79 -10.62
C LEU A 493 -18.75 -5.97 -11.91
N PHE A 494 -17.57 -5.72 -12.50
CA PHE A 494 -17.46 -4.97 -13.75
C PHE A 494 -18.12 -5.70 -14.93
N LEU A 495 -17.78 -6.98 -15.15
CA LEU A 495 -18.29 -7.77 -16.28
C LEU A 495 -19.79 -8.10 -16.14
N THR A 496 -20.25 -8.35 -14.93
CA THR A 496 -21.69 -8.52 -14.64
C THR A 496 -22.43 -7.22 -14.89
N GLY A 497 -21.88 -6.08 -14.44
CA GLY A 497 -22.46 -4.76 -14.66
C GLY A 497 -22.64 -4.41 -16.13
N LEU A 498 -21.64 -4.71 -16.98
CA LEU A 498 -21.75 -4.60 -18.44
C LEU A 498 -22.88 -5.46 -19.00
N SER A 499 -22.98 -6.72 -18.56
CA SER A 499 -24.03 -7.65 -19.02
C SER A 499 -25.42 -7.15 -18.68
N LEU A 500 -25.63 -6.65 -17.46
CA LEU A 500 -26.93 -6.13 -17.04
C LEU A 500 -27.31 -4.84 -17.78
N ASN A 501 -26.35 -4.05 -18.29
CA ASN A 501 -26.65 -2.96 -19.22
C ASN A 501 -27.06 -3.48 -20.61
N TYR A 502 -26.37 -4.49 -21.14
CA TYR A 502 -26.57 -4.96 -22.52
C TYR A 502 -27.80 -5.86 -22.68
N ILE A 503 -28.04 -6.79 -21.76
CA ILE A 503 -29.09 -7.81 -21.88
C ILE A 503 -30.50 -7.20 -22.10
N PRO A 504 -30.93 -6.17 -21.32
CA PRO A 504 -32.23 -5.54 -21.54
C PRO A 504 -32.35 -4.83 -22.89
N VAL A 505 -31.28 -4.16 -23.34
CA VAL A 505 -31.26 -3.46 -24.63
C VAL A 505 -31.30 -4.48 -25.78
N LEU A 506 -30.53 -5.56 -25.67
CA LEU A 506 -30.51 -6.64 -26.65
C LEU A 506 -31.88 -7.32 -26.75
N TYR A 507 -32.58 -7.56 -25.63
CA TYR A 507 -33.95 -8.06 -25.65
C TYR A 507 -34.85 -7.17 -26.54
N LYS A 508 -34.78 -5.85 -26.36
CA LYS A 508 -35.63 -4.92 -27.11
C LYS A 508 -35.32 -4.91 -28.60
N LEU A 509 -34.03 -4.93 -28.96
CA LEU A 509 -33.56 -5.01 -30.35
C LEU A 509 -33.99 -6.33 -31.03
N ILE A 510 -34.11 -7.43 -30.29
CA ILE A 510 -34.55 -8.70 -30.88
C ILE A 510 -36.06 -8.68 -31.17
N ILE A 511 -36.89 -8.15 -30.26
CA ILE A 511 -38.36 -8.15 -30.43
C ILE A 511 -38.84 -7.11 -31.45
N ASN A 512 -38.03 -6.09 -31.74
CA ASN A 512 -38.31 -5.05 -32.73
C ASN A 512 -37.84 -5.44 -34.15
N PHE A 513 -37.28 -6.64 -34.32
CA PHE A 513 -36.79 -7.13 -35.60
C PHE A 513 -37.91 -7.11 -36.67
N PRO A 514 -37.71 -6.45 -37.82
CA PRO A 514 -38.77 -6.23 -38.81
C PRO A 514 -39.13 -7.48 -39.64
N GLY A 515 -38.33 -8.54 -39.61
CA GLY A 515 -38.60 -9.79 -40.33
C GLY A 515 -39.36 -10.82 -39.50
N GLU A 516 -40.03 -11.77 -40.15
CA GLU A 516 -40.63 -12.91 -39.46
C GLU A 516 -39.52 -13.84 -38.94
N SER A 517 -39.40 -13.93 -37.61
CA SER A 517 -38.44 -14.81 -36.95
C SER A 517 -39.09 -15.54 -35.79
N ASN A 518 -39.12 -16.87 -35.88
CA ASN A 518 -39.60 -17.73 -34.79
C ASN A 518 -38.87 -17.46 -33.47
N PHE A 519 -37.62 -17.01 -33.53
CA PHE A 519 -36.81 -16.69 -32.36
C PHE A 519 -37.27 -15.37 -31.70
N SER A 520 -37.55 -14.33 -32.50
CA SER A 520 -38.05 -13.05 -31.99
C SER A 520 -39.43 -13.21 -31.33
N GLU A 521 -40.33 -13.95 -31.98
CA GLU A 521 -41.67 -14.22 -31.45
C GLU A 521 -41.62 -15.10 -30.18
N TRP A 522 -40.68 -16.06 -30.11
CA TRP A 522 -40.47 -16.84 -28.90
C TRP A 522 -40.00 -15.97 -27.73
N ILE A 523 -39.01 -15.09 -27.94
CA ILE A 523 -38.49 -14.18 -26.91
C ILE A 523 -39.57 -13.23 -26.41
N LYS A 524 -40.39 -12.68 -27.32
CA LYS A 524 -41.51 -11.80 -26.99
C LYS A 524 -42.51 -12.45 -26.03
N ASN A 525 -42.78 -13.75 -26.21
CA ASN A 525 -43.67 -14.52 -25.35
C ASN A 525 -43.01 -15.05 -24.06
N HIS A 526 -41.67 -15.08 -23.99
CA HIS A 526 -40.89 -15.68 -22.89
C HIS A 526 -39.79 -14.75 -22.34
N GLN A 527 -40.11 -13.47 -22.18
CA GLN A 527 -39.13 -12.42 -21.80
C GLN A 527 -38.30 -12.73 -20.53
N TYR A 528 -38.93 -13.29 -19.48
CA TYR A 528 -38.24 -13.60 -18.22
C TYR A 528 -37.38 -14.86 -18.33
N THR A 529 -37.79 -15.82 -19.16
CA THR A 529 -36.98 -17.01 -19.46
C THR A 529 -35.71 -16.64 -20.22
N TYR A 530 -35.81 -15.72 -21.19
CA TYR A 530 -34.64 -15.15 -21.89
C TYR A 530 -33.67 -14.49 -20.91
N LEU A 531 -34.16 -13.58 -20.06
CA LEU A 531 -33.36 -12.89 -19.06
C LEU A 531 -32.68 -13.88 -18.10
N LEU A 532 -33.45 -14.82 -17.55
CA LEU A 532 -32.95 -15.81 -16.59
C LEU A 532 -31.84 -16.67 -17.20
N THR A 533 -31.99 -17.08 -18.47
CA THR A 533 -31.00 -17.91 -19.15
C THR A 533 -29.64 -17.20 -19.25
N LEU A 534 -29.63 -15.93 -19.64
CA LEU A 534 -28.39 -15.15 -19.77
C LEU A 534 -27.77 -14.82 -18.41
N ILE A 535 -28.57 -14.56 -17.38
CA ILE A 535 -28.08 -14.34 -16.01
C ILE A 535 -27.48 -15.63 -15.44
N ILE A 536 -28.12 -16.78 -15.61
CA ILE A 536 -27.59 -18.07 -15.15
C ILE A 536 -26.24 -18.36 -15.83
N MET A 537 -26.13 -18.12 -17.14
CA MET A 537 -24.87 -18.29 -17.85
C MET A 537 -23.76 -17.39 -17.28
N GLU A 538 -24.08 -16.13 -16.95
CA GLU A 538 -23.13 -15.23 -16.28
C GLU A 538 -22.72 -15.72 -14.88
N ILE A 539 -23.67 -16.20 -14.08
CA ILE A 539 -23.38 -16.75 -12.75
C ILE A 539 -22.44 -17.95 -12.86
N ILE A 540 -22.66 -18.84 -13.83
CA ILE A 540 -21.79 -20.00 -14.07
C ILE A 540 -20.38 -19.53 -14.48
N LEU A 541 -20.26 -18.62 -15.44
CA LEU A 541 -18.96 -18.09 -15.88
C LEU A 541 -18.19 -17.40 -14.74
N ASN A 542 -18.88 -16.57 -13.96
CA ASN A 542 -18.32 -15.92 -12.78
C ASN A 542 -17.91 -16.94 -11.71
N GLY A 543 -18.72 -17.96 -11.44
CA GLY A 543 -18.41 -19.02 -10.49
C GLY A 543 -17.16 -19.81 -10.88
N LEU A 544 -17.01 -20.14 -12.16
CA LEU A 544 -15.80 -20.80 -12.69
C LEU A 544 -14.55 -19.92 -12.56
N SER A 545 -14.69 -18.59 -12.54
CA SER A 545 -13.55 -17.69 -12.39
C SER A 545 -12.86 -17.79 -11.03
N PHE A 546 -13.54 -18.25 -9.98
CA PHE A 546 -12.95 -18.41 -8.64
C PHE A 546 -12.10 -19.69 -8.49
N ILE A 547 -12.00 -20.52 -9.54
CA ILE A 547 -11.22 -21.77 -9.52
C ILE A 547 -9.71 -21.49 -9.62
N TYR A 548 -9.32 -20.39 -10.26
CA TYR A 548 -7.92 -20.01 -10.41
C TYR A 548 -7.53 -18.92 -9.41
N GLU A 549 -6.24 -18.78 -9.14
CA GLU A 549 -5.69 -17.74 -8.26
C GLU A 549 -4.88 -16.70 -9.04
N TYR A 550 -4.85 -15.47 -8.52
CA TYR A 550 -3.98 -14.41 -8.98
C TYR A 550 -2.68 -14.39 -8.17
N ASP A 551 -1.55 -14.23 -8.87
CA ASP A 551 -0.25 -14.05 -8.24
C ASP A 551 -0.07 -12.58 -7.85
N LEU A 552 0.29 -12.34 -6.59
CA LEU A 552 0.64 -11.01 -6.08
C LEU A 552 2.12 -10.75 -6.31
N HIS A 553 2.43 -9.60 -6.90
CA HIS A 553 3.80 -9.14 -7.08
C HIS A 553 3.98 -7.76 -6.44
N ASP A 554 5.00 -7.66 -5.60
CA ASP A 554 5.46 -6.38 -5.05
C ASP A 554 6.35 -5.67 -6.08
N ILE A 555 6.03 -4.41 -6.36
CA ILE A 555 6.86 -3.54 -7.19
C ILE A 555 7.63 -2.63 -6.25
N PHE A 556 8.95 -2.84 -6.19
CA PHE A 556 9.87 -1.96 -5.47
C PHE A 556 10.38 -0.86 -6.40
N ILE A 557 10.20 0.40 -6.00
CA ILE A 557 10.63 1.57 -6.77
C ILE A 557 11.76 2.26 -6.00
N THR A 558 12.91 2.41 -6.66
CA THR A 558 14.04 3.17 -6.11
C THR A 558 13.62 4.61 -5.85
N GLU A 559 13.75 5.06 -4.60
CA GLU A 559 13.30 6.39 -4.13
C GLU A 559 11.81 6.70 -4.41
N GLY A 560 10.97 5.66 -4.50
CA GLY A 560 9.54 5.80 -4.76
C GLY A 560 8.67 4.97 -3.84
N GLN A 561 7.36 5.03 -4.08
CA GLN A 561 6.35 4.37 -3.27
C GLN A 561 6.08 2.96 -3.81
N ASN A 562 6.50 1.93 -3.08
CA ASN A 562 6.27 0.53 -3.47
C ASN A 562 4.79 0.20 -3.42
N PHE A 563 4.31 -0.70 -4.28
CA PHE A 563 2.92 -1.14 -4.27
C PHE A 563 2.77 -2.53 -4.86
N GLN A 564 1.60 -3.12 -4.66
CA GLN A 564 1.27 -4.45 -5.15
C GLN A 564 0.51 -4.39 -6.47
N ILE A 565 0.79 -5.36 -7.34
CA ILE A 565 -0.02 -5.65 -8.52
C ILE A 565 -0.43 -7.13 -8.50
N TYR A 566 -1.52 -7.45 -9.20
CA TYR A 566 -1.89 -8.83 -9.48
C TYR A 566 -1.54 -9.19 -10.92
N LYS A 567 -1.04 -10.40 -11.13
CA LYS A 567 -0.86 -10.98 -12.47
C LYS A 567 -1.50 -12.35 -12.53
N MET A 568 -2.19 -12.62 -13.63
CA MET A 568 -2.77 -13.93 -13.89
C MET A 568 -1.80 -14.78 -14.72
N ASN A 569 -0.95 -15.54 -14.03
CA ASN A 569 0.02 -16.41 -14.70
C ASN A 569 -0.61 -17.75 -15.13
N ASN A 570 -1.69 -18.18 -14.49
CA ASN A 570 -2.38 -19.43 -14.81
C ASN A 570 -2.98 -19.40 -16.23
N ILE A 571 -2.63 -20.39 -17.06
CA ILE A 571 -3.13 -20.54 -18.44
C ILE A 571 -4.65 -20.72 -18.44
N PHE A 572 -5.18 -21.55 -17.54
CA PHE A 572 -6.62 -21.76 -17.41
C PHE A 572 -7.34 -20.46 -17.06
N GLY A 573 -6.80 -19.69 -16.11
CA GLY A 573 -7.36 -18.38 -15.75
C GLY A 573 -7.39 -17.41 -16.93
N ARG A 574 -6.31 -17.33 -17.72
CA ARG A 574 -6.25 -16.52 -18.95
C ARG A 574 -7.29 -16.93 -19.98
N ILE A 575 -7.48 -18.23 -20.20
CA ILE A 575 -8.50 -18.76 -21.11
C ILE A 575 -9.90 -18.39 -20.60
N MET A 576 -10.19 -18.63 -19.32
CA MET A 576 -11.49 -18.33 -18.72
C MET A 576 -11.83 -16.85 -18.79
N PHE A 577 -10.91 -15.97 -18.40
CA PHE A 577 -11.08 -14.53 -18.53
C PHE A 577 -11.26 -14.09 -19.99
N GLY A 578 -10.51 -14.70 -20.91
CA GLY A 578 -10.68 -14.50 -22.35
C GLY A 578 -12.07 -14.90 -22.86
N ILE A 579 -12.64 -16.01 -22.38
CA ILE A 579 -14.02 -16.43 -22.67
C ILE A 579 -15.02 -15.40 -22.14
N MET A 580 -14.83 -14.92 -20.91
CA MET A 580 -15.72 -13.90 -20.31
C MET A 580 -15.70 -12.59 -21.11
N ILE A 581 -14.53 -12.12 -21.53
CA ILE A 581 -14.38 -10.94 -22.40
C ILE A 581 -14.99 -11.20 -23.78
N GLY A 582 -14.68 -12.35 -24.39
CA GLY A 582 -15.19 -12.75 -25.69
C GLY A 582 -16.72 -12.79 -25.73
N TYR A 583 -17.35 -13.26 -24.65
CA TYR A 583 -18.80 -13.20 -24.47
C TYR A 583 -19.34 -11.76 -24.50
N LYS A 584 -18.65 -10.77 -23.89
CA LYS A 584 -19.08 -9.36 -23.97
C LYS A 584 -18.96 -8.80 -25.38
N PHE A 585 -17.86 -9.09 -26.07
CA PHE A 585 -17.70 -8.70 -27.47
C PHE A 585 -18.76 -9.34 -28.37
N LEU A 586 -19.14 -10.60 -28.10
CA LEU A 586 -20.23 -11.27 -28.81
C LEU A 586 -21.57 -10.55 -28.58
N LEU A 587 -21.90 -10.17 -27.34
CA LEU A 587 -23.11 -9.38 -27.06
C LEU A 587 -23.11 -8.05 -27.82
N ILE A 588 -22.00 -7.31 -27.76
CA ILE A 588 -21.85 -6.04 -28.50
C ILE A 588 -22.02 -6.25 -30.00
N PHE A 589 -21.39 -7.28 -30.57
CA PHE A 589 -21.49 -7.61 -31.98
C PHE A 589 -22.92 -7.91 -32.42
N ILE A 590 -23.63 -8.74 -31.64
CA ILE A 590 -25.04 -9.07 -31.90
C ILE A 590 -25.90 -7.80 -31.81
N MET A 591 -25.68 -6.95 -30.81
CA MET A 591 -26.40 -5.67 -30.70
C MET A 591 -26.15 -4.76 -31.91
N LEU A 592 -24.91 -4.61 -32.36
CA LEU A 592 -24.56 -3.82 -33.55
C LEU A 592 -25.23 -4.38 -34.82
N PHE A 593 -25.33 -5.70 -34.94
CA PHE A 593 -26.04 -6.35 -36.05
C PHE A 593 -27.53 -5.99 -36.07
N TYR A 594 -28.24 -6.11 -34.93
CA TYR A 594 -29.66 -5.73 -34.87
C TYR A 594 -29.88 -4.23 -35.08
N ILE A 595 -29.02 -3.40 -34.51
CA ILE A 595 -29.02 -1.94 -34.73
C ILE A 595 -28.92 -1.58 -36.21
N PHE A 596 -28.04 -2.27 -36.95
CA PHE A 596 -27.87 -2.04 -38.38
C PHE A 596 -29.17 -2.33 -39.15
N ILE A 597 -29.89 -3.38 -38.76
CA ILE A 597 -31.17 -3.76 -39.37
C ILE A 597 -32.27 -2.75 -39.04
N GLU A 598 -32.32 -2.25 -37.81
CA GLU A 598 -33.33 -1.27 -37.37
C GLU A 598 -33.00 0.19 -37.72
N TRP A 599 -31.83 0.45 -38.33
CA TRP A 599 -31.25 1.79 -38.48
C TRP A 599 -32.19 2.85 -39.10
N ASN A 600 -33.16 2.42 -39.92
CA ASN A 600 -34.05 3.31 -40.67
C ASN A 600 -35.52 3.27 -40.21
N LEU A 601 -35.84 2.66 -39.07
CA LEU A 601 -37.20 2.65 -38.52
C LEU A 601 -37.50 4.00 -37.84
N SER A 602 -38.53 4.69 -38.31
CA SER A 602 -38.91 6.03 -37.82
C SER A 602 -39.31 6.06 -36.34
N THR A 603 -39.83 4.94 -35.83
CA THR A 603 -40.33 4.82 -34.45
C THR A 603 -39.23 4.67 -33.39
N SER A 604 -38.01 4.26 -33.74
CA SER A 604 -36.92 3.95 -32.79
C SER A 604 -35.60 4.67 -33.06
N ILE A 605 -35.56 5.56 -34.07
CA ILE A 605 -34.31 6.17 -34.56
C ILE A 605 -33.47 6.89 -33.49
N TYR A 606 -34.09 7.57 -32.53
CA TYR A 606 -33.38 8.29 -31.47
C TYR A 606 -32.77 7.35 -30.43
N GLU A 607 -33.52 6.31 -30.04
CA GLU A 607 -33.07 5.30 -29.08
C GLU A 607 -31.87 4.52 -29.64
N ILE A 608 -31.97 4.09 -30.91
CA ILE A 608 -30.91 3.37 -31.60
C ILE A 608 -29.62 4.20 -31.66
N ARG A 609 -29.71 5.51 -31.99
CA ARG A 609 -28.54 6.39 -32.03
C ARG A 609 -27.86 6.54 -30.66
N LEU A 610 -28.63 6.64 -29.58
CA LEU A 610 -28.09 6.71 -28.22
C LEU A 610 -27.44 5.39 -27.79
N ILE A 611 -28.05 4.25 -28.13
CA ILE A 611 -27.49 2.91 -27.90
C ILE A 611 -26.15 2.75 -28.61
N VAL A 612 -26.08 3.09 -29.90
CA VAL A 612 -24.84 3.02 -30.68
C VAL A 612 -23.75 3.92 -30.12
N THR A 613 -24.12 5.13 -29.70
CA THR A 613 -23.18 6.06 -29.08
C THR A 613 -22.60 5.47 -27.79
N SER A 614 -23.43 4.84 -26.95
CA SER A 614 -22.97 4.15 -25.74
C SER A 614 -22.04 2.99 -26.08
N LEU A 615 -22.41 2.14 -27.06
CA LEU A 615 -21.59 1.00 -27.47
C LEU A 615 -20.22 1.42 -28.01
N TYR A 616 -20.12 2.52 -28.76
CA TYR A 616 -18.83 3.02 -29.23
C TYR A 616 -17.94 3.52 -28.09
N ILE A 617 -18.52 4.19 -27.08
CA ILE A 617 -17.78 4.58 -25.88
C ILE A 617 -17.28 3.33 -25.13
N ASP A 618 -18.12 2.30 -25.03
CA ASP A 618 -17.75 1.05 -24.36
C ASP A 618 -16.63 0.31 -25.10
N ILE A 619 -16.72 0.18 -26.43
CA ILE A 619 -15.67 -0.45 -27.26
C ILE A 619 -14.35 0.30 -27.09
N LEU A 620 -14.36 1.63 -27.22
CA LEU A 620 -13.14 2.44 -27.08
C LEU A 620 -12.55 2.31 -25.68
N SER A 621 -13.38 2.35 -24.65
CA SER A 621 -12.97 2.24 -23.25
C SER A 621 -12.41 0.86 -22.93
N LEU A 622 -12.99 -0.22 -23.46
CA LEU A 622 -12.47 -1.58 -23.32
C LEU A 622 -11.12 -1.75 -24.01
N ILE A 623 -10.92 -1.14 -25.19
CA ILE A 623 -9.61 -1.09 -25.87
C ILE A 623 -8.58 -0.36 -25.01
N LEU A 624 -8.94 0.79 -24.43
CA LEU A 624 -8.04 1.54 -23.54
C LEU A 624 -7.66 0.74 -22.29
N LEU A 625 -8.62 0.04 -21.66
CA LEU A 625 -8.34 -0.84 -20.52
C LEU A 625 -7.33 -1.94 -20.90
N PHE A 626 -7.48 -2.55 -22.07
CA PHE A 626 -6.55 -3.55 -22.58
C PHE A 626 -5.15 -2.97 -22.84
N LEU A 627 -5.05 -1.77 -23.44
CA LEU A 627 -3.76 -1.12 -23.68
C LEU A 627 -3.03 -0.79 -22.37
N PHE A 628 -3.73 -0.30 -21.35
CA PHE A 628 -3.14 0.02 -20.05
C PHE A 628 -2.76 -1.22 -19.22
N ASP A 629 -3.35 -2.38 -19.50
CA ASP A 629 -2.94 -3.65 -18.89
C ASP A 629 -1.56 -4.12 -19.40
N ILE A 630 -1.17 -3.70 -20.62
CA ILE A 630 0.12 -4.03 -21.23
C ILE A 630 1.24 -3.07 -20.77
N ILE A 631 0.89 -1.81 -20.46
CA ILE A 631 1.87 -0.78 -20.10
C ILE A 631 2.31 -0.92 -18.63
N THR A 632 3.62 -0.87 -18.38
CA THR A 632 4.18 -0.84 -17.02
C THR A 632 4.02 0.55 -16.39
N ILE A 633 3.13 0.68 -15.41
CA ILE A 633 2.89 1.92 -14.67
C ILE A 633 3.62 1.85 -13.33
N ASN A 634 4.71 2.59 -13.17
CA ASN A 634 5.53 2.61 -11.94
C ASN A 634 5.03 3.65 -10.92
N ASN A 635 3.72 3.79 -10.75
CA ASN A 635 3.13 4.70 -9.76
C ASN A 635 1.76 4.16 -9.32
N TYR A 636 1.61 3.90 -8.02
CA TYR A 636 0.41 3.25 -7.48
C TYR A 636 -0.86 4.10 -7.64
N LEU A 637 -0.74 5.44 -7.56
CA LEU A 637 -1.87 6.36 -7.79
C LEU A 637 -2.32 6.31 -9.25
N SER A 638 -1.37 6.35 -10.18
CA SER A 638 -1.65 6.23 -11.62
C SER A 638 -2.25 4.87 -11.97
N TYR A 639 -1.72 3.79 -11.37
CA TYR A 639 -2.23 2.42 -11.54
C TYR A 639 -3.68 2.26 -11.05
N PHE A 640 -4.06 3.02 -10.03
CA PHE A 640 -5.45 3.09 -9.56
C PHE A 640 -6.33 3.98 -10.44
N ILE A 641 -5.93 5.22 -10.69
CA ILE A 641 -6.81 6.26 -11.24
C ILE A 641 -7.13 6.01 -12.71
N ILE A 642 -6.17 5.55 -13.51
CA ILE A 642 -6.33 5.38 -14.96
C ILE A 642 -7.46 4.37 -15.26
N PRO A 643 -7.41 3.12 -14.76
CA PRO A 643 -8.51 2.19 -15.03
C PRO A 643 -9.82 2.58 -14.33
N SER A 644 -9.75 3.25 -13.17
CA SER A 644 -10.96 3.69 -12.46
C SER A 644 -11.71 4.77 -13.24
N CYS A 645 -11.00 5.72 -13.85
CA CYS A 645 -11.59 6.72 -14.75
C CYS A 645 -12.24 6.08 -15.97
N ILE A 646 -11.63 5.03 -16.54
CA ILE A 646 -12.21 4.35 -17.71
C ILE A 646 -13.50 3.61 -17.33
N ILE A 647 -13.49 2.85 -16.22
CA ILE A 647 -14.70 2.18 -15.69
C ILE A 647 -15.80 3.21 -15.38
N PHE A 648 -15.42 4.35 -14.82
CA PHE A 648 -16.32 5.45 -14.54
C PHE A 648 -16.97 6.01 -15.82
N ILE A 649 -16.19 6.23 -16.89
CA ILE A 649 -16.67 6.70 -18.19
C ILE A 649 -17.68 5.71 -18.80
N ILE A 650 -17.37 4.41 -18.78
CA ILE A 650 -18.28 3.35 -19.24
C ILE A 650 -19.60 3.43 -18.47
N SER A 651 -19.53 3.50 -17.14
CA SER A 651 -20.75 3.52 -16.32
C SER A 651 -21.59 4.77 -16.51
N ILE A 652 -20.97 5.95 -16.52
CA ILE A 652 -21.71 7.21 -16.62
C ILE A 652 -22.27 7.44 -18.02
N SER A 653 -21.59 6.98 -19.07
CA SER A 653 -22.10 7.05 -20.43
C SER A 653 -23.30 6.11 -20.62
N ASN A 654 -23.21 4.86 -20.16
CA ASN A 654 -24.32 3.91 -20.19
C ASN A 654 -25.52 4.40 -19.39
N TYR A 655 -25.33 4.99 -18.22
CA TYR A 655 -26.42 5.58 -17.45
C TYR A 655 -26.96 6.84 -18.13
N GLY A 656 -26.09 7.80 -18.44
CA GLY A 656 -26.43 9.14 -18.89
C GLY A 656 -27.12 9.15 -20.25
N LEU A 657 -26.59 8.42 -21.23
CA LEU A 657 -27.13 8.39 -22.59
C LEU A 657 -28.45 7.62 -22.66
N LEU A 658 -28.55 6.48 -21.98
CA LEU A 658 -29.69 5.57 -22.14
C LEU A 658 -30.83 5.84 -21.16
N TYR A 659 -30.54 6.38 -19.97
CA TYR A 659 -31.54 6.61 -18.93
C TYR A 659 -31.58 8.08 -18.47
N GLY A 660 -30.43 8.67 -18.13
CA GLY A 660 -30.35 10.04 -17.62
C GLY A 660 -30.91 11.10 -18.58
N TYR A 661 -30.63 10.97 -19.87
CA TYR A 661 -31.17 11.85 -20.92
C TYR A 661 -32.71 11.89 -20.92
N LYS A 662 -33.36 10.74 -20.69
CA LYS A 662 -34.82 10.63 -20.65
C LYS A 662 -35.42 11.39 -19.48
N LEU A 663 -34.74 11.37 -18.33
CA LEU A 663 -35.14 12.19 -17.19
C LEU A 663 -35.05 13.67 -17.51
N ILE A 664 -33.95 14.11 -18.15
CA ILE A 664 -33.77 15.51 -18.55
C ILE A 664 -34.89 15.94 -19.51
N CYS A 665 -35.20 15.13 -20.52
CA CYS A 665 -36.32 15.37 -21.42
C CYS A 665 -37.66 15.47 -20.67
N GLY A 666 -37.91 14.57 -19.71
CA GLY A 666 -39.13 14.61 -18.90
C GLY A 666 -39.25 15.85 -18.01
N PHE A 667 -38.13 16.37 -17.51
CA PHE A 667 -38.12 17.64 -16.77
C PHE A 667 -38.34 18.86 -17.67
N LEU A 668 -37.73 18.89 -18.86
CA LEU A 668 -37.84 20.01 -19.80
C LEU A 668 -39.21 20.08 -20.48
N ASN A 669 -39.83 18.93 -20.80
CA ASN A 669 -41.09 18.86 -21.54
C ASN A 669 -42.35 18.79 -20.66
N LYS A 670 -42.21 18.99 -19.35
CA LYS A 670 -43.30 18.84 -18.36
C LYS A 670 -44.49 19.78 -18.61
N GLU A 671 -44.28 20.93 -19.24
CA GLU A 671 -45.34 21.90 -19.55
C GLU A 671 -46.18 21.49 -20.78
N ASN A 672 -45.58 20.84 -21.78
CA ASN A 672 -46.27 20.46 -23.02
C ASN A 672 -47.12 19.18 -22.91
N LEU A 673 -46.78 18.27 -21.98
CA LEU A 673 -47.56 17.03 -21.76
C LEU A 673 -48.95 17.28 -21.17
N LYS A 674 -49.11 18.34 -20.38
CA LYS A 674 -50.42 18.75 -19.85
C LYS A 674 -51.33 19.27 -20.96
N LEU A 675 -50.75 19.98 -21.93
CA LEU A 675 -51.43 20.48 -23.13
C LEU A 675 -51.77 19.36 -24.12
N SER A 676 -50.89 18.37 -24.33
CA SER A 676 -51.18 17.21 -25.18
C SER A 676 -52.23 16.26 -24.57
N PHE A 677 -52.26 16.13 -23.24
CA PHE A 677 -53.33 15.41 -22.54
C PHE A 677 -54.68 16.13 -22.71
N ILE A 678 -54.74 17.46 -22.58
CA ILE A 678 -55.96 18.24 -22.85
C ILE A 678 -56.42 18.08 -24.31
N HIS A 679 -55.49 18.14 -25.27
CA HIS A 679 -55.80 17.99 -26.70
C HIS A 679 -56.29 16.58 -27.10
N SER A 680 -55.83 15.53 -26.42
CA SER A 680 -56.26 14.15 -26.67
C SER A 680 -57.63 13.86 -26.04
N VAL A 681 -57.96 14.47 -24.90
CA VAL A 681 -59.30 14.43 -24.32
C VAL A 681 -60.31 15.16 -25.22
N ASP A 682 -59.97 16.33 -25.78
CA ASP A 682 -60.83 17.05 -26.74
C ASP A 682 -61.10 16.23 -28.01
N LYS A 683 -60.09 15.55 -28.57
CA LYS A 683 -60.29 14.65 -29.72
C LYS A 683 -61.17 13.44 -29.40
N GLY A 684 -61.10 12.90 -28.18
CA GLY A 684 -61.94 11.80 -27.71
C GLY A 684 -63.42 12.18 -27.54
N PHE A 685 -63.69 13.43 -27.15
CA PHE A 685 -65.06 13.96 -27.02
C PHE A 685 -65.71 14.26 -28.37
N ILE A 686 -64.97 14.83 -29.33
CA ILE A 686 -65.50 15.18 -30.66
C ILE A 686 -65.89 13.92 -31.47
N ASN A 687 -65.16 12.81 -31.32
CA ASN A 687 -65.47 11.56 -32.02
C ASN A 687 -66.63 10.76 -31.38
N ASN A 688 -66.99 11.00 -30.12
CA ASN A 688 -68.09 10.28 -29.46
C ASN A 688 -69.46 10.94 -29.66
N GLU A 689 -69.54 12.27 -29.87
CA GLU A 689 -70.81 12.94 -30.17
C GLU A 689 -71.31 12.71 -31.61
N THR A 690 -70.43 12.31 -32.53
CA THR A 690 -70.79 12.05 -33.93
C THR A 690 -71.32 10.64 -34.20
N ILE A 691 -71.24 9.72 -33.23
CA ILE A 691 -71.67 8.32 -33.40
C ILE A 691 -73.08 8.06 -32.81
N GLN A 692 -73.64 8.99 -32.02
CA GLN A 692 -74.87 8.74 -31.25
C GLN A 692 -76.18 9.26 -31.86
N SER A 693 -76.19 9.83 -33.08
CA SER A 693 -77.40 10.41 -33.70
C SER A 693 -77.92 9.72 -34.98
N SER A 694 -77.40 8.55 -35.34
CA SER A 694 -77.81 7.83 -36.56
C SER A 694 -78.15 6.35 -36.33
N ALA A 695 -79.07 6.06 -35.40
CA ALA A 695 -79.72 4.74 -35.35
C ALA A 695 -81.12 4.84 -34.72
N LYS A 696 -82.14 5.06 -35.57
CA LYS A 696 -83.51 4.49 -35.49
C LYS A 696 -84.46 5.25 -36.42
N THR A 697 -84.77 4.67 -37.58
CA THR A 697 -86.16 4.29 -37.93
C THR A 697 -86.17 3.46 -39.21
N THR A 698 -86.93 2.39 -39.14
CA THR A 698 -87.07 1.28 -40.08
C THR A 698 -87.92 1.63 -41.30
N GLU A 699 -87.70 0.86 -42.36
CA GLU A 699 -88.36 0.84 -43.67
C GLU A 699 -89.88 1.10 -43.68
N LEU A 700 -90.36 1.80 -44.72
CA LEU A 700 -91.59 1.44 -45.43
C LEU A 700 -91.63 2.05 -46.84
N THR A 701 -92.05 1.19 -47.76
CA THR A 701 -92.08 1.30 -49.22
C THR A 701 -93.19 2.22 -49.78
N THR A 702 -93.03 2.51 -51.08
CA THR A 702 -94.04 2.81 -52.13
C THR A 702 -94.31 4.26 -52.60
N ILE A 703 -93.93 4.48 -53.87
CA ILE A 703 -94.72 4.96 -55.03
C ILE A 703 -95.36 6.36 -54.96
N GLY A 704 -94.92 7.22 -55.90
CA GLY A 704 -95.84 8.07 -56.68
C GLY A 704 -95.52 9.56 -56.78
N GLY A 705 -95.30 10.03 -58.03
CA GLY A 705 -95.99 11.23 -58.51
C GLY A 705 -95.25 12.58 -58.54
N ASN A 706 -94.65 12.88 -59.71
CA ASN A 706 -94.89 14.07 -60.54
C ASN A 706 -94.85 15.52 -59.98
N THR A 707 -94.02 16.30 -60.70
CA THR A 707 -94.28 17.61 -61.38
C THR A 707 -93.91 18.98 -60.75
N THR A 708 -93.01 19.65 -61.50
CA THR A 708 -93.00 21.06 -62.01
C THR A 708 -92.43 22.24 -61.22
N LYS A 709 -91.26 22.72 -61.70
CA LYS A 709 -90.96 24.03 -62.32
C LYS A 709 -91.68 25.31 -61.80
N ASN A 710 -90.91 26.32 -61.36
CA ASN A 710 -90.56 27.53 -62.15
C ASN A 710 -89.70 28.59 -61.39
N SER A 711 -88.61 28.99 -62.06
CA SER A 711 -87.91 30.29 -62.22
C SER A 711 -88.35 31.60 -61.52
N ILE A 712 -87.38 32.47 -61.13
CA ILE A 712 -86.95 33.73 -61.83
C ILE A 712 -85.88 34.55 -61.02
N ASN A 713 -84.80 34.93 -61.71
CA ASN A 713 -83.89 36.12 -61.71
C ASN A 713 -83.50 36.93 -60.45
N TYR A 714 -82.20 37.30 -60.35
CA TYR A 714 -81.72 38.65 -60.76
C TYR A 714 -80.20 38.72 -61.02
N ASN A 715 -79.84 39.43 -62.11
CA ASN A 715 -78.51 39.83 -62.59
C ASN A 715 -77.92 40.99 -61.78
N ASN A 716 -76.58 41.09 -61.73
CA ASN A 716 -75.87 42.29 -62.19
C ASN A 716 -74.36 42.04 -62.38
N ASN A 717 -73.84 42.49 -63.52
CA ASN A 717 -72.44 42.45 -63.92
C ASN A 717 -72.14 43.76 -64.70
N ASN A 718 -71.01 44.42 -64.43
CA ASN A 718 -70.35 45.49 -65.22
C ASN A 718 -69.18 46.06 -64.39
N ASN A 719 -68.03 46.52 -64.89
CA ASN A 719 -67.41 46.57 -66.22
C ASN A 719 -65.92 46.98 -66.05
N ASN A 720 -65.07 46.70 -67.05
CA ASN A 720 -63.65 47.10 -67.18
C ASN A 720 -63.45 48.62 -67.45
N ASN A 721 -62.28 49.21 -67.09
CA ASN A 721 -61.28 49.74 -68.06
C ASN A 721 -60.05 50.49 -67.48
N ASN A 722 -59.04 50.58 -68.37
CA ASN A 722 -57.62 51.01 -68.29
C ASN A 722 -57.26 52.52 -68.14
N ASN A 723 -55.98 52.71 -67.75
CA ASN A 723 -54.92 53.61 -68.29
C ASN A 723 -54.62 55.06 -67.79
N ASN A 724 -53.31 55.21 -67.47
CA ASN A 724 -52.31 56.25 -67.82
C ASN A 724 -52.02 57.53 -66.98
N ASN A 725 -50.73 57.59 -66.61
CA ASN A 725 -49.70 58.68 -66.69
C ASN A 725 -49.50 59.80 -65.64
N ASN A 726 -48.22 59.86 -65.22
CA ASN A 726 -47.27 60.99 -65.09
C ASN A 726 -46.95 61.70 -63.74
N ASN A 727 -45.65 61.57 -63.40
CA ASN A 727 -44.63 62.57 -63.01
C ASN A 727 -44.37 63.07 -61.56
N ASN A 728 -43.14 62.72 -61.12
CA ASN A 728 -42.02 63.54 -60.60
C ASN A 728 -41.77 63.85 -59.10
N ASN A 729 -40.54 63.45 -58.70
CA ASN A 729 -39.53 64.04 -57.79
C ASN A 729 -39.83 64.35 -56.31
N ASN A 730 -39.03 63.80 -55.38
CA ASN A 730 -37.68 64.34 -55.07
C ASN A 730 -36.84 63.38 -54.20
N ASN A 731 -35.52 63.51 -54.34
CA ASN A 731 -34.44 62.67 -53.78
C ASN A 731 -33.78 63.36 -52.56
N ASN A 732 -33.20 62.60 -51.61
CA ASN A 732 -31.88 62.91 -51.02
C ASN A 732 -31.30 61.80 -50.10
N ASN A 733 -30.34 61.03 -50.65
CA ASN A 733 -28.96 60.73 -50.19
C ASN A 733 -28.57 60.76 -48.69
N ASN A 734 -28.00 59.67 -48.14
CA ASN A 734 -26.58 59.25 -48.22
C ASN A 734 -25.99 58.55 -46.96
N ASN A 735 -25.29 57.44 -47.21
CA ASN A 735 -23.99 56.98 -46.70
C ASN A 735 -23.74 56.35 -45.29
N ASN A 736 -23.19 55.12 -45.39
CA ASN A 736 -21.90 54.60 -44.85
C ASN A 736 -21.79 53.74 -43.57
N ASN A 737 -21.45 52.46 -43.83
CA ASN A 737 -20.24 51.70 -43.42
C ASN A 737 -20.04 51.10 -41.99
N ASN A 738 -19.86 49.77 -42.03
CA ASN A 738 -18.77 48.94 -41.48
C ASN A 738 -18.63 48.57 -39.98
N ASN A 739 -18.77 47.25 -39.75
CA ASN A 739 -17.82 46.26 -39.20
C ASN A 739 -17.45 46.16 -37.69
N ASN A 740 -17.58 44.89 -37.23
CA ASN A 740 -16.73 44.06 -36.36
C ASN A 740 -16.73 44.13 -34.80
N ASN A 741 -16.92 42.92 -34.21
CA ASN A 741 -16.25 42.22 -33.08
C ASN A 741 -15.53 43.05 -31.98
N ASN A 742 -15.58 42.73 -30.67
CA ASN A 742 -15.31 41.43 -30.04
C ASN A 742 -15.61 41.43 -28.50
N ASN A 743 -15.95 40.25 -27.98
CA ASN A 743 -15.77 39.61 -26.65
C ASN A 743 -15.45 40.33 -25.30
N ASN A 744 -16.26 39.91 -24.30
CA ASN A 744 -16.01 39.31 -22.97
C ASN A 744 -15.24 39.98 -21.79
N ASN A 745 -16.01 40.19 -20.71
CA ASN A 745 -15.91 39.78 -19.29
C ASN A 745 -14.69 40.08 -18.37
N ASN A 746 -15.01 40.84 -17.30
CA ASN A 746 -14.69 40.75 -15.84
C ASN A 746 -13.30 40.23 -15.39
N ASN A 747 -12.61 40.84 -14.41
CA ASN A 747 -13.12 41.30 -13.11
C ASN A 747 -12.13 42.25 -12.37
N ASN A 748 -12.68 42.99 -11.40
CA ASN A 748 -12.09 43.64 -10.20
C ASN A 748 -11.65 45.13 -10.21
N ASN A 749 -12.21 45.79 -9.18
CA ASN A 749 -11.85 47.01 -8.45
C ASN A 749 -12.33 48.40 -8.92
N ASN A 750 -13.15 48.96 -8.01
CA ASN A 750 -13.37 50.37 -7.65
C ASN A 750 -13.99 51.39 -8.64
N ASN A 751 -14.99 52.06 -8.07
CA ASN A 751 -15.56 53.37 -8.36
C ASN A 751 -16.64 53.54 -9.46
N ASN A 752 -17.82 53.89 -8.93
CA ASN A 752 -18.77 54.91 -9.37
C ASN A 752 -19.70 54.70 -10.58
N ASN A 753 -20.98 54.78 -10.21
CA ASN A 753 -22.09 55.50 -10.87
C ASN A 753 -22.80 54.90 -12.10
N ASN A 754 -24.12 54.91 -11.94
CA ASN A 754 -25.20 55.12 -12.91
C ASN A 754 -25.82 53.92 -13.66
N LYS A 755 -27.05 53.62 -13.20
CA LYS A 755 -28.24 53.17 -13.94
C LYS A 755 -28.26 53.56 -15.43
N SER A 756 -28.57 52.61 -16.32
CA SER A 756 -29.89 52.49 -16.98
C SER A 756 -29.95 51.38 -18.04
N ASN A 757 -31.04 50.60 -18.01
CA ASN A 757 -31.85 50.04 -19.12
C ASN A 757 -31.20 49.61 -20.46
N ASN A 758 -31.27 48.31 -20.80
CA ASN A 758 -32.31 47.70 -21.67
C ASN A 758 -31.84 46.39 -22.32
N ASN A 759 -32.65 45.35 -22.12
CA ASN A 759 -32.67 44.08 -22.85
C ASN A 759 -32.96 44.29 -24.34
N THR A 760 -32.33 43.51 -25.23
CA THR A 760 -33.00 42.73 -26.31
C THR A 760 -32.03 41.96 -27.24
N SER A 761 -32.50 40.78 -27.66
CA SER A 761 -32.08 39.95 -28.80
C SER A 761 -30.86 39.01 -28.68
N LYS A 762 -31.14 37.72 -28.47
CA LYS A 762 -30.59 36.58 -29.25
C LYS A 762 -31.18 35.24 -28.78
N VAL A 763 -32.42 35.00 -29.18
CA VAL A 763 -33.02 33.67 -29.32
C VAL A 763 -33.39 33.55 -30.79
N SER A 764 -32.47 33.09 -31.66
CA SER A 764 -32.83 32.90 -33.09
C SER A 764 -32.13 31.73 -33.81
N ILE A 765 -31.46 30.85 -33.07
CA ILE A 765 -30.89 29.61 -33.62
C ILE A 765 -31.60 28.39 -33.02
N LEU A 766 -31.93 28.44 -31.71
CA LEU A 766 -32.70 27.38 -31.06
C LEU A 766 -34.16 27.29 -31.58
N SER A 767 -34.76 28.42 -31.97
CA SER A 767 -36.11 28.42 -32.57
C SER A 767 -36.14 27.82 -33.98
N LYS A 768 -35.06 27.94 -34.76
CA LYS A 768 -34.98 27.40 -36.12
C LYS A 768 -34.80 25.87 -36.18
N ILE A 769 -34.31 25.25 -35.10
CA ILE A 769 -34.23 23.79 -34.98
C ILE A 769 -35.59 23.20 -34.56
N ILE A 770 -36.43 23.98 -33.86
CA ILE A 770 -37.73 23.55 -33.38
C ILE A 770 -38.80 23.59 -34.50
N ASP A 771 -38.75 24.56 -35.42
CA ASP A 771 -39.74 24.68 -36.50
C ASP A 771 -39.62 23.60 -37.59
N TYR A 772 -38.51 22.85 -37.67
CA TYR A 772 -38.40 21.72 -38.61
C TYR A 772 -39.02 20.42 -38.05
N HIS A 773 -39.35 20.38 -36.75
CA HIS A 773 -39.75 19.16 -36.05
C HIS A 773 -41.27 18.98 -35.84
N TYR A 774 -42.11 19.89 -36.36
CA TYR A 774 -43.58 19.80 -36.20
C TYR A 774 -44.40 19.93 -37.49
N THR A 775 -43.80 19.73 -38.67
CA THR A 775 -44.56 19.57 -39.91
C THR A 775 -44.04 18.41 -40.75
N THR A 776 -44.39 17.18 -40.38
CA THR A 776 -45.08 16.17 -41.23
C THR A 776 -45.34 14.90 -40.45
#